data_AF-A0A445G0L4-F1
#
_entry.id   AF-A0A445G0L4-F1
#
_cell.length_a   1.000
_cell.length_b   1.000
_cell.length_c   1.000
_cell.angle_alpha   90.00
_cell.angle_beta   90.00
_cell.angle_gamma   90.00
#
_symmetry.space_group_name_H-M   'P 1'
#
loop_
_entity.id
_entity.type
_entity.pdbx_description
1 polymer ?
#
loop_
_entity_poly.entity_id
_entity_poly.type
_entity_poly.pdbx_seq_one_letter_code
_entity_poly.pdbx_strand_id
1 'polypeptide(L)'
;MSGPECCSNPPVLNPNAGAGHVEKLAGLNSYLSGSPNSIAILLISDIYGYEAPNLRNIADKVAAAGYYVVVPDFFHGDPYNPENASRSIPVWLKDHGTDKGSEAAKSIIEALKSKGVMAIGAAGFCWGAKVVVELAKSRLIQAAVLLHPSFVSVDDIKGIIVDKEWKKDVVDVRRVGDRIIVLKLVVGQDTFNVISGYAPQVGLAEHFKVKFWEDLEGVLQDIPQGEKVFLGGDLNGHVGSVARGFEGVHGGFGLGEMNGEGKSILEFSEALDLSIANTWFKKREEHLITYKSGGTCSQIDFFLIRKSDRKYCLNCKVIPGESLTTQHRVLVMDVRIRDRAKRRSPLVAPRIKWWHLKGEKQGIFQQKIWEGWCGQSQGSANDMWNKMSQEIIKVAKETLGESRGFGPRGKESWWWNENVQSKVRVKKECFKEWSRCRNSETWDKYKIARNETKKAVSEARAQAFDGLYQALGTRDGERSIYRLAKGRERKIRDLDQVKCVKDEEGKVLVHEKDIKERWKAYFHNLFNDGYGYDSSSLDTREEDRNYKYYRRIQKQEVKEALKRMSNGKAVGPDNIPIEVWKTLGDRGLEWLTELFNEIMRSKRMPEEWRRSTLVPIYKNKGDIQNCANYRGIKLMSHTMKLWERVIERRLRKETQVTENQFGFMPGRSTMEAIYLLRRVMEQYRMAQQDLHLIFIDLEKAYDRVPREILWKALEKKGVRVAYIRAIQDMYDRVSTSVRTQGGESDDFPITIGLHQGSTLSPYLFTLILDVLTEQIQEIALRCMLFADDIVLLGESREELNERLETWRRTLETHGFRLSRSKSEYMECKFNKRRRVSNSEVKIGDHIIPQVTRFKYLGSVIQDDGEIEGDVNHRTQAGWMKWRKASGVLCDAKVPIKLKGKFYRTAVRPAILYGTKCWAVKSQHENKVGVAEMRMLRWMCGKTRQDKIRNEAIRERVGVAPIVEKMVENRLRWFGHVERRPVDSVVRRVDQMERRQTIRGRGRPKKTIREVIKKDLEINGLDRSVDTPTAVLGAEIDKMSPPELVKQFEQVLTAKPGVDCFVKIFPKVSHGWTVRFNPKDAETVKAAAEEAHQDMLNWFAKHLK
;
A
#
# COMPACT_ATOMS: atom_id res chain seq x y z
N MET A 1 -0.97 29.93 3.49
CA MET A 1 -1.19 31.33 3.07
C MET A 1 -2.15 31.94 4.07
N SER A 2 -1.87 33.17 4.49
CA SER A 2 -2.75 33.98 5.33
C SER A 2 -3.93 34.48 4.48
N GLY A 3 -5.08 34.73 5.09
CA GLY A 3 -5.97 35.78 4.59
C GLY A 3 -5.40 37.16 4.93
N PRO A 4 -5.84 38.23 4.23
CA PRO A 4 -5.34 39.58 4.47
C PRO A 4 -5.72 40.14 5.86
N GLU A 5 -6.75 39.60 6.50
CA GLU A 5 -7.34 40.11 7.76
C GLU A 5 -6.40 40.01 8.97
N CYS A 6 -5.42 39.09 8.95
CA CYS A 6 -4.37 39.10 9.99
C CYS A 6 -3.47 40.35 9.91
N CYS A 7 -3.34 40.96 8.72
CA CYS A 7 -2.49 42.11 8.44
C CYS A 7 -3.25 43.46 8.42
N SER A 8 -4.56 43.45 8.69
CA SER A 8 -5.40 44.65 8.71
C SER A 8 -5.28 45.41 10.04
N ASN A 9 -5.37 46.74 9.97
CA ASN A 9 -5.28 47.67 11.09
C ASN A 9 -4.02 47.44 11.97
N PRO A 10 -2.80 47.61 11.42
CA PRO A 10 -1.58 47.53 12.21
C PRO A 10 -1.57 48.59 13.32
N PRO A 11 -1.18 48.24 14.56
CA PRO A 11 -1.00 49.21 15.64
C PRO A 11 0.27 50.03 15.42
N VAL A 12 0.22 51.31 15.77
CA VAL A 12 1.44 52.11 15.97
C VAL A 12 2.12 51.59 17.24
N LEU A 13 3.29 50.97 17.08
CA LEU A 13 4.06 50.44 18.21
C LEU A 13 4.61 51.58 19.07
N ASN A 14 4.61 51.39 20.39
CA ASN A 14 5.17 52.35 21.33
C ASN A 14 5.90 51.62 22.47
N PRO A 15 7.25 51.63 22.50
CA PRO A 15 8.01 50.96 23.56
C PRO A 15 7.83 51.62 24.94
N ASN A 16 7.29 52.84 24.99
CA ASN A 16 6.98 53.59 26.23
C ASN A 16 5.50 53.46 26.64
N ALA A 17 4.70 52.59 26.00
CA ALA A 17 3.33 52.33 26.43
C ALA A 17 3.26 51.35 27.61
N GLY A 18 2.24 51.53 28.46
CA GLY A 18 1.99 50.72 29.66
C GLY A 18 2.69 51.22 30.92
N ALA A 19 2.29 50.68 32.07
CA ALA A 19 2.79 51.05 33.41
C ALA A 19 3.82 50.05 34.00
N GLY A 20 4.07 48.94 33.31
CA GLY A 20 5.06 47.92 33.63
C GLY A 20 6.46 48.22 33.09
N HIS A 21 7.33 47.20 33.10
CA HIS A 21 8.74 47.32 32.67
C HIS A 21 9.16 46.11 31.84
N VAL A 22 10.36 46.14 31.24
CA VAL A 22 10.89 45.01 30.44
C VAL A 22 12.06 44.34 31.18
N GLU A 23 11.92 43.05 31.49
CA GLU A 23 13.00 42.18 32.02
C GLU A 23 13.36 41.10 30.97
N LYS A 24 14.48 40.40 31.16
CA LYS A 24 14.90 39.32 30.27
C LYS A 24 14.65 37.93 30.87
N LEU A 25 13.45 37.38 30.65
CA LEU A 25 13.07 36.04 31.13
C LEU A 25 13.46 34.96 30.11
N ALA A 26 14.10 33.88 30.57
CA ALA A 26 14.52 32.73 29.76
C ALA A 26 15.29 33.09 28.45
N GLY A 27 15.96 34.25 28.42
CA GLY A 27 16.67 34.78 27.27
C GLY A 27 15.84 35.68 26.32
N LEU A 28 14.53 35.77 26.49
CA LEU A 28 13.64 36.69 25.76
C LEU A 28 13.47 37.99 26.54
N ASN A 29 13.37 39.12 25.83
CA ASN A 29 12.79 40.33 26.41
C ASN A 29 11.31 40.04 26.73
N SER A 30 10.81 40.48 27.88
CA SER A 30 9.43 40.27 28.31
C SER A 30 8.94 41.51 29.02
N TYR A 31 7.80 42.05 28.59
CA TYR A 31 7.12 43.09 29.36
C TYR A 31 6.40 42.45 30.55
N LEU A 32 6.65 43.00 31.74
CA LEU A 32 6.18 42.51 33.02
C LEU A 32 5.31 43.57 33.69
N SER A 33 4.17 43.14 34.22
CA SER A 33 3.25 44.01 34.95
C SER A 33 2.67 43.31 36.16
N GLY A 34 2.43 44.07 37.24
CA GLY A 34 2.08 43.56 38.56
C GLY A 34 3.26 43.02 39.36
N SER A 35 3.07 42.85 40.67
CA SER A 35 4.08 42.24 41.56
C SER A 35 4.16 40.73 41.37
N PRO A 36 5.33 40.10 41.59
CA PRO A 36 5.47 38.64 41.60
C PRO A 36 4.47 37.98 42.57
N ASN A 37 3.71 37.01 42.06
CA ASN A 37 2.65 36.32 42.79
C ASN A 37 2.70 34.81 42.46
N SER A 38 2.11 33.99 43.34
CA SER A 38 1.92 32.54 43.15
C SER A 38 1.11 32.18 41.89
N ILE A 39 0.36 33.12 41.33
CA ILE A 39 -0.40 32.99 40.08
C ILE A 39 0.13 33.97 39.03
N ALA A 40 0.49 33.46 37.86
CA ALA A 40 0.90 34.28 36.72
C ALA A 40 0.01 34.10 35.49
N ILE A 41 -0.06 35.13 34.64
CA ILE A 41 -0.75 35.09 33.33
C ILE A 41 0.25 35.37 32.21
N LEU A 42 0.35 34.43 31.28
CA LEU A 42 1.16 34.55 30.06
C LEU A 42 0.29 35.09 28.92
N LEU A 43 0.53 36.33 28.48
CA LEU A 43 -0.14 36.90 27.31
C LEU A 43 0.74 36.72 26.07
N ILE A 44 0.19 36.15 25.01
CA ILE A 44 0.90 35.87 23.76
C ILE A 44 0.31 36.71 22.63
N SER A 45 1.12 37.62 22.10
CA SER A 45 0.76 38.62 21.09
C SER A 45 0.21 38.03 19.79
N ASP A 46 -0.46 38.88 19.00
CA ASP A 46 -0.61 38.65 17.57
C ASP A 46 0.73 38.91 16.83
N ILE A 47 0.70 39.04 15.50
CA ILE A 47 1.89 39.22 14.67
C ILE A 47 2.63 40.55 14.89
N TYR A 48 2.04 41.52 15.60
CA TYR A 48 2.63 42.85 15.83
C TYR A 48 3.46 42.94 17.12
N GLY A 49 3.48 41.89 17.95
CA GLY A 49 4.40 41.77 19.08
C GLY A 49 3.97 42.52 20.35
N TYR A 50 4.88 42.55 21.33
CA TYR A 50 4.64 43.00 22.69
C TYR A 50 4.67 44.54 22.88
N GLU A 51 4.98 45.30 21.82
CA GLU A 51 5.03 46.78 21.83
C GLU A 51 3.75 47.43 21.30
N ALA A 52 2.74 46.62 20.94
CA ALA A 52 1.41 47.09 20.60
C ALA A 52 0.73 47.71 21.86
N PRO A 53 0.36 49.00 21.87
CA PRO A 53 -0.09 49.69 23.08
C PRO A 53 -1.29 49.02 23.76
N ASN A 54 -2.28 48.59 22.98
CA ASN A 54 -3.46 47.88 23.49
C ASN A 54 -3.09 46.58 24.22
N LEU A 55 -2.06 45.84 23.77
CA LEU A 55 -1.66 44.59 24.41
C LEU A 55 -1.00 44.84 25.77
N ARG A 56 -0.22 45.91 25.91
CA ARG A 56 0.34 46.33 27.20
C ARG A 56 -0.74 46.88 28.15
N ASN A 57 -1.69 47.67 27.63
CA ASN A 57 -2.85 48.12 28.40
C ASN A 57 -3.69 46.93 28.92
N ILE A 58 -3.84 45.85 28.12
CA ILE A 58 -4.47 44.60 28.57
C ILE A 58 -3.62 43.92 29.65
N ALA A 59 -2.29 43.87 29.49
CA ALA A 59 -1.39 43.30 30.49
C ALA A 59 -1.51 44.02 31.85
N ASP A 60 -1.57 45.35 31.83
CA ASP A 60 -1.72 46.18 33.03
C ASP A 60 -3.13 46.03 33.65
N LYS A 61 -4.18 45.93 32.83
CA LYS A 61 -5.55 45.62 33.28
C LYS A 61 -5.64 44.23 33.94
N VAL A 62 -4.87 43.25 33.44
CA VAL A 62 -4.77 41.91 34.07
C VAL A 62 -3.93 41.95 35.35
N ALA A 63 -2.86 42.77 35.39
CA ALA A 63 -2.06 42.96 36.59
C ALA A 63 -2.86 43.61 37.73
N ALA A 64 -3.68 44.62 37.42
CA ALA A 64 -4.60 45.26 38.35
C ALA A 64 -5.65 44.29 38.94
N ALA A 65 -5.94 43.16 38.28
CA ALA A 65 -6.79 42.08 38.81
C ALA A 65 -6.06 41.12 39.78
N GLY A 66 -4.82 41.43 40.15
CA GLY A 66 -4.01 40.72 41.15
C GLY A 66 -3.12 39.60 40.60
N TYR A 67 -2.86 39.56 39.30
CA TYR A 67 -1.99 38.56 38.68
C TYR A 67 -0.60 39.11 38.38
N TYR A 68 0.42 38.25 38.38
CA TYR A 68 1.73 38.58 37.80
C TYR A 68 1.69 38.34 36.29
N VAL A 69 1.85 39.39 35.47
CA VAL A 69 1.60 39.30 34.02
C VAL A 69 2.89 39.37 33.22
N VAL A 70 3.01 38.46 32.25
CA VAL A 70 4.19 38.30 31.40
C VAL A 70 3.79 38.33 29.93
N VAL A 71 4.41 39.22 29.16
CA VAL A 71 4.22 39.35 27.70
C VAL A 71 5.58 39.18 27.01
N PRO A 72 5.98 37.95 26.62
CA PRO A 72 7.28 37.71 26.01
C PRO A 72 7.35 38.17 24.57
N ASP A 73 8.51 38.70 24.19
CA ASP A 73 8.88 38.95 22.80
C ASP A 73 9.29 37.64 22.12
N PHE A 74 8.31 36.93 21.58
CA PHE A 74 8.53 35.74 20.76
C PHE A 74 9.06 36.03 19.35
N PHE A 75 9.29 37.31 19.00
CA PHE A 75 9.80 37.72 17.69
C PHE A 75 11.21 38.30 17.76
N HIS A 76 11.82 38.44 18.95
CA HIS A 76 13.20 38.89 19.13
C HIS A 76 13.50 40.28 18.50
N GLY A 77 12.60 41.24 18.70
CA GLY A 77 12.69 42.61 18.16
C GLY A 77 12.22 42.75 16.71
N ASP A 78 11.60 41.70 16.13
CA ASP A 78 11.25 41.62 14.71
C ASP A 78 9.74 41.35 14.47
N PRO A 79 8.82 42.23 14.93
CA PRO A 79 7.39 42.10 14.68
C PRO A 79 7.04 42.30 13.19
N TYR A 80 5.86 41.85 12.76
CA TYR A 80 5.45 41.96 11.36
C TYR A 80 5.11 43.41 10.95
N ASN A 81 5.98 44.04 10.16
CA ASN A 81 5.69 45.31 9.50
C ASN A 81 5.03 45.08 8.12
N PRO A 82 3.79 45.54 7.87
CA PRO A 82 3.10 45.35 6.59
C PRO A 82 3.61 46.28 5.47
N GLU A 83 4.27 47.39 5.79
CA GLU A 83 4.86 48.33 4.83
C GLU A 83 6.18 47.80 4.24
N ASN A 84 6.81 46.83 4.92
CA ASN A 84 8.03 46.20 4.44
C ASN A 84 7.74 45.22 3.29
N ALA A 85 7.61 45.77 2.08
CA ALA A 85 7.35 45.04 0.84
C ALA A 85 8.37 43.91 0.55
N SER A 86 9.60 43.99 1.09
CA SER A 86 10.61 42.94 0.95
C SER A 86 10.30 41.67 1.78
N ARG A 87 9.48 41.78 2.84
CA ARG A 87 9.29 40.72 3.84
C ARG A 87 7.81 40.44 4.15
N SER A 88 7.07 40.12 3.09
CA SER A 88 5.68 39.63 3.18
C SER A 88 5.44 38.55 4.25
N ILE A 89 4.24 38.52 4.84
CA ILE A 89 3.88 37.64 5.97
C ILE A 89 4.26 36.14 5.80
N PRO A 90 4.22 35.49 4.62
CA PRO A 90 4.64 34.09 4.49
C PRO A 90 6.16 33.88 4.63
N VAL A 91 6.96 34.93 4.45
CA VAL A 91 8.41 34.94 4.72
C VAL A 91 8.63 35.11 6.22
N TRP A 92 8.03 36.14 6.83
CA TRP A 92 8.11 36.38 8.27
C TRP A 92 7.69 35.15 9.11
N LEU A 93 6.60 34.45 8.74
CA LEU A 93 6.13 33.23 9.40
C LEU A 93 7.05 31.99 9.26
N LYS A 94 8.05 32.02 8.37
CA LYS A 94 9.09 30.97 8.28
C LYS A 94 10.13 31.14 9.40
N ASP A 95 10.36 32.39 9.77
CA ASP A 95 11.29 32.76 10.84
C ASP A 95 10.55 32.70 12.19
N HIS A 96 9.32 33.23 12.25
CA HIS A 96 8.47 33.29 13.44
C HIS A 96 7.31 32.28 13.39
N GLY A 97 7.67 31.00 13.44
CA GLY A 97 6.71 29.89 13.47
C GLY A 97 6.05 29.71 14.85
N THR A 98 4.75 29.39 14.87
CA THR A 98 3.99 29.13 16.12
C THR A 98 4.47 27.88 16.87
N ASP A 99 5.16 26.98 16.19
CA ASP A 99 5.91 25.88 16.78
C ASP A 99 7.11 26.39 17.61
N LYS A 100 7.91 27.32 17.08
CA LYS A 100 9.01 27.96 17.82
C LYS A 100 8.48 28.74 19.03
N GLY A 101 7.41 29.52 18.84
CA GLY A 101 6.74 30.25 19.92
C GLY A 101 6.26 29.33 21.05
N SER A 102 5.73 28.15 20.73
CA SER A 102 5.24 27.22 21.76
C SER A 102 6.36 26.50 22.52
N GLU A 103 7.52 26.24 21.91
CA GLU A 103 8.69 25.77 22.67
C GLU A 103 9.30 26.89 23.54
N ALA A 104 9.45 28.10 23.00
CA ALA A 104 9.96 29.25 23.75
C ALA A 104 9.08 29.60 24.98
N ALA A 105 7.76 29.49 24.84
CA ALA A 105 6.82 29.72 25.93
C ALA A 105 6.97 28.70 27.08
N LYS A 106 7.43 27.47 26.81
CA LYS A 106 7.72 26.49 27.88
C LYS A 106 8.92 26.91 28.71
N SER A 107 9.98 27.42 28.09
CA SER A 107 11.15 27.96 28.80
C SER A 107 10.77 29.14 29.71
N ILE A 108 9.84 30.00 29.26
CA ILE A 108 9.27 31.07 30.11
C ILE A 108 8.48 30.47 31.29
N ILE A 109 7.63 29.47 31.04
CA ILE A 109 6.85 28.79 32.10
C ILE A 109 7.75 28.08 33.12
N GLU A 110 8.83 27.44 32.68
CA GLU A 110 9.83 26.81 33.57
C GLU A 110 10.59 27.86 34.39
N ALA A 111 10.98 28.98 33.78
CA ALA A 111 11.59 30.10 34.50
C ALA A 111 10.64 30.70 35.55
N LEU A 112 9.35 30.86 35.24
CA LEU A 112 8.34 31.34 36.19
C LEU A 112 8.13 30.37 37.36
N LYS A 113 8.11 29.06 37.09
CA LYS A 113 8.05 28.03 38.14
C LYS A 113 9.31 28.04 39.02
N SER A 114 10.49 28.30 38.45
CA SER A 114 11.72 28.49 39.24
C SER A 114 11.75 29.80 40.05
N LYS A 115 11.02 30.85 39.62
CA LYS A 115 10.74 32.06 40.41
C LYS A 115 9.57 31.88 41.41
N GLY A 116 9.06 30.66 41.62
CA GLY A 116 8.06 30.35 42.66
C GLY A 116 6.58 30.40 42.24
N VAL A 117 6.28 30.53 40.93
CA VAL A 117 4.89 30.55 40.45
C VAL A 117 4.26 29.14 40.47
N MET A 118 3.12 29.01 41.14
CA MET A 118 2.40 27.74 41.37
C MET A 118 1.34 27.45 40.30
N ALA A 119 0.58 28.46 39.88
CA ALA A 119 -0.47 28.35 38.86
C ALA A 119 -0.23 29.34 37.72
N ILE A 120 -0.47 28.91 36.47
CA ILE A 120 -0.23 29.74 35.28
C ILE A 120 -1.44 29.66 34.35
N GLY A 121 -2.00 30.83 34.02
CA GLY A 121 -2.93 31.00 32.90
C GLY A 121 -2.21 31.42 31.63
N ALA A 122 -2.82 31.19 30.46
CA ALA A 122 -2.36 31.82 29.23
C ALA A 122 -3.52 32.31 28.35
N ALA A 123 -3.36 33.51 27.78
CA ALA A 123 -4.25 34.05 26.75
C ALA A 123 -3.46 34.40 25.48
N GLY A 124 -4.04 34.16 24.31
CA GLY A 124 -3.33 34.33 23.04
C GLY A 124 -4.19 34.91 21.94
N PHE A 125 -3.60 35.83 21.16
CA PHE A 125 -4.25 36.57 20.07
C PHE A 125 -3.67 36.18 18.71
N CYS A 126 -4.50 35.87 17.71
CA CYS A 126 -4.13 35.37 16.38
C CYS A 126 -3.04 34.28 16.35
N TRP A 127 -1.80 34.67 16.05
CA TRP A 127 -0.61 33.84 16.07
C TRP A 127 -0.38 33.28 17.48
N GLY A 128 -0.49 34.12 18.51
CA GLY A 128 -0.42 33.74 19.90
C GLY A 128 -1.57 32.83 20.35
N ALA A 129 -2.76 32.95 19.77
CA ALA A 129 -3.86 32.00 20.03
C ALA A 129 -3.48 30.59 19.58
N LYS A 130 -2.82 30.49 18.42
CA LYS A 130 -2.28 29.23 17.93
C LYS A 130 -1.14 28.69 18.81
N VAL A 131 -0.36 29.54 19.46
CA VAL A 131 0.63 29.13 20.48
C VAL A 131 -0.06 28.62 21.77
N VAL A 132 -1.05 29.35 22.31
CA VAL A 132 -1.81 28.93 23.50
C VAL A 132 -2.58 27.63 23.27
N VAL A 133 -3.08 27.38 22.05
CA VAL A 133 -3.64 26.06 21.65
C VAL A 133 -2.63 24.92 21.82
N GLU A 134 -1.34 25.13 21.60
CA GLU A 134 -0.32 24.09 21.83
C GLU A 134 0.10 24.01 23.31
N LEU A 135 0.06 25.12 24.06
CA LEU A 135 0.28 25.12 25.52
C LEU A 135 -0.84 24.42 26.28
N ALA A 136 -2.11 24.64 25.91
CA ALA A 136 -3.29 24.03 26.55
C ALA A 136 -3.40 22.51 26.33
N LYS A 137 -2.62 21.94 25.41
CA LYS A 137 -2.44 20.47 25.26
C LYS A 137 -1.40 19.89 26.21
N SER A 138 -0.75 20.74 27.01
CA SER A 138 0.24 20.36 28.02
C SER A 138 -0.26 20.75 29.40
N ARG A 139 0.02 19.93 30.41
CA ARG A 139 -0.28 20.24 31.83
C ARG A 139 0.67 21.30 32.42
N LEU A 140 1.06 22.29 31.62
CA LEU A 140 1.96 23.38 32.02
C LEU A 140 1.20 24.64 32.44
N ILE A 141 -0.03 24.81 31.95
CA ILE A 141 -0.97 25.88 32.30
C ILE A 141 -2.29 25.28 32.82
N GLN A 142 -2.94 25.98 33.76
CA GLN A 142 -4.16 25.55 34.44
C GLN A 142 -5.44 26.17 33.86
N ALA A 143 -5.34 27.26 33.10
CA ALA A 143 -6.46 27.84 32.35
C ALA A 143 -5.97 28.46 31.02
N ALA A 144 -6.80 28.39 29.98
CA ALA A 144 -6.47 28.89 28.65
C ALA A 144 -7.60 29.78 28.06
N VAL A 145 -7.23 30.86 27.36
CA VAL A 145 -8.17 31.74 26.64
C VAL A 145 -7.68 32.00 25.21
N LEU A 146 -8.54 31.79 24.22
CA LEU A 146 -8.17 31.75 22.80
C LEU A 146 -8.92 32.79 21.95
N LEU A 147 -8.17 33.51 21.10
CA LEU A 147 -8.70 34.55 20.21
C LEU A 147 -8.07 34.43 18.77
N HIS A 148 -8.78 33.83 17.80
CA HIS A 148 -8.63 33.94 16.30
C HIS A 148 -7.40 33.36 15.42
N PRO A 149 -7.14 32.02 15.25
CA PRO A 149 -5.91 31.32 14.62
C PRO A 149 -5.81 30.82 13.07
N SER A 150 -4.67 30.18 12.55
CA SER A 150 -4.40 29.67 11.08
C SER A 150 -3.12 28.74 10.64
N PHE A 151 -2.89 28.24 9.32
CA PHE A 151 -1.63 27.73 8.49
C PHE A 151 -1.31 26.25 7.80
N VAL A 152 -0.26 25.99 6.86
CA VAL A 152 0.51 24.70 6.27
C VAL A 152 0.60 24.19 4.68
N SER A 153 1.71 23.51 4.07
CA SER A 153 1.89 22.83 2.64
C SER A 153 3.27 22.14 2.00
N VAL A 154 3.40 21.01 1.12
CA VAL A 154 4.67 20.39 0.35
C VAL A 154 4.60 19.24 -0.87
N ASP A 155 5.54 18.99 -1.90
CA ASP A 155 5.49 17.99 -3.15
C ASP A 155 6.79 17.28 -3.89
N ASP A 156 6.66 16.50 -5.07
CA ASP A 156 7.48 16.28 -6.40
C ASP A 156 8.01 14.91 -7.15
N ILE A 157 8.49 14.89 -8.48
CA ILE A 157 8.60 13.76 -9.58
C ILE A 157 9.65 13.77 -10.84
N LYS A 158 9.81 12.66 -11.68
CA LYS A 158 10.33 12.48 -13.15
C LYS A 158 9.98 11.08 -13.86
N GLY A 159 10.12 10.83 -15.22
CA GLY A 159 9.85 9.50 -15.94
C GLY A 159 9.96 9.33 -17.54
N ILE A 160 9.64 8.13 -18.15
CA ILE A 160 9.76 7.70 -19.62
C ILE A 160 8.41 7.29 -20.31
N ILE A 161 8.33 7.22 -21.67
CA ILE A 161 7.13 6.83 -22.50
C ILE A 161 7.47 5.88 -23.70
N VAL A 162 6.53 5.02 -24.17
CA VAL A 162 6.66 4.10 -25.34
C VAL A 162 5.33 3.98 -26.15
N ASP A 163 5.39 3.73 -27.47
CA ASP A 163 4.18 3.50 -28.29
C ASP A 163 3.48 2.13 -28.04
N LYS A 164 2.17 2.14 -28.29
CA LYS A 164 1.21 1.07 -28.04
C LYS A 164 1.29 -0.13 -29.02
N GLU A 165 1.78 0.04 -30.25
CA GLU A 165 1.99 -1.08 -31.19
C GLU A 165 3.10 -2.02 -30.72
N TRP A 166 4.15 -1.44 -30.13
CA TRP A 166 5.39 -2.10 -29.71
C TRP A 166 5.32 -2.66 -28.28
N LYS A 167 4.32 -2.25 -27.47
CA LYS A 167 4.14 -2.74 -26.09
C LYS A 167 4.15 -4.28 -25.96
N LYS A 168 3.66 -5.01 -26.96
CA LYS A 168 3.59 -6.49 -26.97
C LYS A 168 4.94 -7.19 -27.20
N ASP A 169 5.96 -6.41 -27.56
CA ASP A 169 7.32 -6.82 -27.93
C ASP A 169 8.36 -6.35 -26.91
N VAL A 170 7.95 -5.56 -25.90
CA VAL A 170 8.75 -5.27 -24.71
C VAL A 170 8.96 -6.57 -23.93
N VAL A 171 10.20 -6.85 -23.53
CA VAL A 171 10.57 -8.04 -22.75
C VAL A 171 11.15 -7.72 -21.38
N ASP A 172 11.81 -6.57 -21.19
CA ASP A 172 12.32 -6.12 -19.88
C ASP A 172 12.34 -4.58 -19.76
N VAL A 173 12.32 -4.09 -18.52
CA VAL A 173 12.46 -2.67 -18.15
C VAL A 173 13.31 -2.54 -16.89
N ARG A 174 14.60 -2.24 -17.06
CA ARG A 174 15.58 -2.08 -15.98
C ARG A 174 15.76 -0.60 -15.61
N ARG A 175 16.03 -0.29 -14.34
CA ARG A 175 16.35 1.06 -13.86
C ARG A 175 17.61 1.03 -13.03
N VAL A 176 18.51 1.98 -13.28
CA VAL A 176 19.79 2.10 -12.58
C VAL A 176 19.88 3.53 -12.03
N GLY A 177 19.85 3.61 -10.70
CA GLY A 177 19.64 4.88 -9.99
C GLY A 177 18.33 5.60 -10.34
N ASP A 178 18.29 6.90 -10.05
CA ASP A 178 17.21 7.83 -10.45
C ASP A 178 17.49 8.50 -11.82
N ARG A 179 18.65 8.21 -12.44
CA ARG A 179 19.15 8.89 -13.66
C ARG A 179 19.15 8.02 -14.92
N ILE A 180 19.14 6.69 -14.82
CA ILE A 180 19.25 5.78 -15.97
C ILE A 180 18.11 4.78 -16.00
N ILE A 181 17.54 4.56 -17.18
CA ILE A 181 16.47 3.58 -17.42
C ILE A 181 16.65 2.91 -18.78
N VAL A 182 16.48 1.59 -18.80
CA VAL A 182 16.67 0.70 -19.96
C VAL A 182 15.35 0.01 -20.29
N LEU A 183 15.06 -0.12 -21.58
CA LEU A 183 13.89 -0.77 -22.15
C LEU A 183 14.35 -1.80 -23.19
N LYS A 184 14.08 -3.08 -22.96
CA LYS A 184 14.46 -4.17 -23.87
C LYS A 184 13.26 -4.62 -24.71
N LEU A 185 13.43 -4.70 -26.01
CA LEU A 185 12.44 -5.02 -27.04
C LEU A 185 12.93 -6.19 -27.89
N VAL A 186 12.06 -7.16 -28.22
CA VAL A 186 12.37 -8.28 -29.14
C VAL A 186 11.38 -8.26 -30.30
N VAL A 187 11.85 -7.95 -31.51
CA VAL A 187 11.01 -7.68 -32.67
C VAL A 187 11.49 -8.49 -33.87
N GLY A 188 10.65 -9.44 -34.31
CA GLY A 188 11.04 -10.42 -35.32
C GLY A 188 12.05 -11.41 -34.74
N GLN A 189 13.31 -11.29 -35.18
CA GLN A 189 14.47 -12.02 -34.64
C GLN A 189 15.47 -11.08 -33.93
N ASP A 190 15.33 -9.76 -34.10
CA ASP A 190 16.26 -8.76 -33.54
C ASP A 190 15.89 -8.43 -32.08
N THR A 191 16.91 -8.14 -31.26
CA THR A 191 16.76 -7.62 -29.90
C THR A 191 17.37 -6.23 -29.80
N PHE A 192 16.66 -5.30 -29.14
CA PHE A 192 16.98 -3.88 -29.05
C PHE A 192 16.91 -3.40 -27.60
N ASN A 193 17.88 -2.60 -27.19
CA ASN A 193 17.96 -1.96 -25.87
C ASN A 193 17.92 -0.45 -26.05
N VAL A 194 16.81 0.17 -25.63
CA VAL A 194 16.64 1.62 -25.62
C VAL A 194 16.96 2.12 -24.21
N ILE A 195 17.98 2.95 -24.07
CA ILE A 195 18.44 3.49 -22.79
C ILE A 195 18.15 5.00 -22.78
N SER A 196 17.74 5.55 -21.65
CA SER A 196 17.80 6.98 -21.41
C SER A 196 18.57 7.29 -20.15
N GLY A 197 19.52 8.21 -20.28
CA GLY A 197 20.33 8.76 -19.20
C GLY A 197 20.01 10.23 -18.99
N TYR A 198 20.13 10.69 -17.75
CA TYR A 198 20.04 12.10 -17.37
C TYR A 198 21.27 12.46 -16.55
N ALA A 199 22.28 13.06 -17.18
CA ALA A 199 23.57 13.35 -16.54
C ALA A 199 23.45 14.44 -15.45
N PRO A 200 24.42 14.53 -14.53
CA PRO A 200 24.55 15.70 -13.65
C PRO A 200 24.76 17.00 -14.43
N GLN A 201 24.38 18.12 -13.81
CA GLN A 201 24.74 19.45 -14.32
C GLN A 201 26.23 19.70 -14.07
N VAL A 202 26.86 20.49 -14.96
CA VAL A 202 28.31 20.83 -14.96
C VAL A 202 28.83 21.21 -13.55
N GLY A 203 28.06 22.01 -12.80
CA GLY A 203 28.41 22.49 -11.45
C GLY A 203 28.08 21.55 -10.29
N LEU A 204 27.69 20.29 -10.53
CA LEU A 204 27.46 19.31 -9.44
C LEU A 204 28.78 18.67 -8.99
N ALA A 205 28.88 18.28 -7.72
CA ALA A 205 30.08 17.68 -7.16
C ALA A 205 30.50 16.37 -7.87
N GLU A 206 31.80 16.22 -8.11
CA GLU A 206 32.39 15.29 -9.07
C GLU A 206 32.02 13.81 -8.83
N HIS A 207 31.90 13.38 -7.57
CA HIS A 207 31.50 12.02 -7.23
C HIS A 207 30.10 11.62 -7.72
N PHE A 208 29.21 12.59 -8.02
CA PHE A 208 27.93 12.32 -8.67
C PHE A 208 28.03 12.14 -10.19
N LYS A 209 29.10 12.65 -10.82
CA LYS A 209 29.40 12.49 -12.25
C LYS A 209 30.08 11.17 -12.52
N VAL A 210 31.17 10.89 -11.80
CA VAL A 210 31.90 9.60 -11.85
C VAL A 210 30.90 8.46 -11.72
N LYS A 211 30.08 8.47 -10.66
CA LYS A 211 29.05 7.45 -10.45
C LYS A 211 28.01 7.34 -11.58
N PHE A 212 27.60 8.44 -12.20
CA PHE A 212 26.65 8.39 -13.31
C PHE A 212 27.27 7.67 -14.52
N TRP A 213 28.56 7.89 -14.79
CA TRP A 213 29.28 7.20 -15.86
C TRP A 213 29.54 5.73 -15.54
N GLU A 214 29.92 5.39 -14.30
CA GLU A 214 30.01 3.99 -13.80
C GLU A 214 28.68 3.22 -13.95
N ASP A 215 27.58 3.81 -13.44
CA ASP A 215 26.22 3.24 -13.51
C ASP A 215 25.74 3.07 -14.98
N LEU A 216 26.28 3.86 -15.93
CA LEU A 216 25.93 3.82 -17.36
C LEU A 216 26.83 2.86 -18.16
N GLU A 217 28.11 2.77 -17.82
CA GLU A 217 29.06 1.82 -18.40
C GLU A 217 28.63 0.38 -18.10
N GLY A 218 28.37 0.05 -16.83
CA GLY A 218 27.91 -1.30 -16.46
C GLY A 218 26.61 -1.69 -17.17
N VAL A 219 25.72 -0.71 -17.42
CA VAL A 219 24.51 -0.91 -18.22
C VAL A 219 24.78 -1.29 -19.68
N LEU A 220 25.89 -0.83 -20.27
CA LEU A 220 26.29 -1.06 -21.66
C LEU A 220 27.17 -2.31 -21.83
N GLN A 221 28.00 -2.62 -20.83
CA GLN A 221 28.78 -3.86 -20.75
C GLN A 221 27.86 -5.09 -20.60
N ASP A 222 26.77 -4.96 -19.82
CA ASP A 222 25.73 -6.00 -19.65
C ASP A 222 24.98 -6.38 -20.96
N ILE A 223 25.07 -5.57 -22.02
CA ILE A 223 24.31 -5.77 -23.26
C ILE A 223 25.17 -6.51 -24.30
N PRO A 224 24.84 -7.77 -24.65
CA PRO A 224 25.63 -8.56 -25.60
C PRO A 224 25.85 -7.84 -26.93
N GLN A 225 27.03 -8.05 -27.54
CA GLN A 225 27.44 -7.36 -28.77
C GLN A 225 26.51 -7.63 -29.98
N GLY A 226 25.74 -8.71 -29.96
CA GLY A 226 24.71 -9.04 -30.95
C GLY A 226 23.34 -8.36 -30.71
N GLU A 227 23.17 -7.63 -29.61
CA GLU A 227 21.97 -6.84 -29.33
C GLU A 227 22.19 -5.35 -29.62
N LYS A 228 21.18 -4.72 -30.22
CA LYS A 228 21.27 -3.34 -30.72
C LYS A 228 21.06 -2.34 -29.59
N VAL A 229 21.80 -1.23 -29.60
CA VAL A 229 21.77 -0.22 -28.53
C VAL A 229 21.39 1.16 -29.07
N PHE A 230 20.41 1.78 -28.42
CA PHE A 230 20.01 3.17 -28.62
C PHE A 230 19.94 3.90 -27.28
N LEU A 231 21.02 4.60 -26.91
CA LEU A 231 21.09 5.45 -25.73
C LEU A 231 20.68 6.88 -26.12
N GLY A 232 19.84 7.55 -25.33
CA GLY A 232 19.50 8.95 -25.60
C GLY A 232 18.95 9.76 -24.42
N GLY A 233 19.40 11.00 -24.29
CA GLY A 233 18.94 11.92 -23.24
C GLY A 233 19.82 13.17 -23.08
N ASP A 234 19.50 13.98 -22.07
CA ASP A 234 20.26 15.16 -21.67
C ASP A 234 21.53 14.73 -20.93
N LEU A 235 22.68 14.98 -21.55
CA LEU A 235 24.00 14.67 -21.02
C LEU A 235 24.73 15.91 -20.45
N ASN A 236 24.11 17.09 -20.45
CA ASN A 236 24.62 18.34 -19.85
C ASN A 236 26.02 18.83 -20.30
N GLY A 237 26.65 18.18 -21.28
CA GLY A 237 27.97 18.51 -21.82
C GLY A 237 27.94 19.02 -23.26
N HIS A 238 28.94 19.81 -23.64
CA HIS A 238 29.06 20.42 -24.96
C HIS A 238 30.19 19.73 -25.72
N VAL A 239 29.88 18.93 -26.75
CA VAL A 239 30.89 18.15 -27.51
C VAL A 239 31.66 18.98 -28.56
N GLY A 240 31.26 20.24 -28.78
CA GLY A 240 31.88 21.16 -29.73
C GLY A 240 31.41 20.97 -31.18
N SER A 241 31.90 21.83 -32.08
CA SER A 241 31.57 21.82 -33.51
C SER A 241 32.45 20.88 -34.35
N VAL A 242 33.72 20.72 -33.97
CA VAL A 242 34.74 19.96 -34.71
C VAL A 242 35.12 18.65 -34.01
N ALA A 243 35.46 17.62 -34.77
CA ALA A 243 35.71 16.26 -34.28
C ALA A 243 37.13 16.00 -33.72
N ARG A 244 37.89 17.06 -33.38
CA ARG A 244 39.35 17.06 -33.26
C ARG A 244 39.87 16.05 -32.21
N GLY A 245 40.41 14.92 -32.66
CA GLY A 245 40.91 13.82 -31.82
C GLY A 245 39.86 12.78 -31.40
N PHE A 246 38.65 12.86 -31.96
CA PHE A 246 37.51 11.97 -31.71
C PHE A 246 36.76 11.62 -33.02
N GLU A 247 37.47 11.58 -34.14
CA GLU A 247 36.94 11.38 -35.49
C GLU A 247 36.24 10.00 -35.66
N GLY A 248 36.50 9.04 -34.76
CA GLY A 248 35.82 7.75 -34.70
C GLY A 248 34.40 7.78 -34.12
N VAL A 249 34.06 8.81 -33.31
CA VAL A 249 32.77 8.92 -32.60
C VAL A 249 31.97 10.19 -32.95
N HIS A 250 32.66 11.29 -33.25
CA HIS A 250 32.08 12.59 -33.55
C HIS A 250 32.13 12.89 -35.05
N GLY A 251 30.97 13.13 -35.66
CA GLY A 251 30.83 13.24 -37.12
C GLY A 251 31.13 14.60 -37.75
N GLY A 252 31.64 15.57 -36.97
CA GLY A 252 32.08 16.88 -37.47
C GLY A 252 30.99 17.92 -37.72
N PHE A 253 29.74 17.67 -37.28
CA PHE A 253 28.61 18.60 -37.41
C PHE A 253 27.92 18.88 -36.05
N GLY A 254 28.71 19.13 -35.00
CA GLY A 254 28.23 19.52 -33.67
C GLY A 254 27.99 21.04 -33.53
N LEU A 255 27.85 21.54 -32.30
CA LEU A 255 27.57 22.96 -32.02
C LEU A 255 28.43 23.51 -30.87
N GLY A 256 28.92 24.74 -31.04
CA GLY A 256 29.68 25.47 -30.02
C GLY A 256 31.13 25.00 -29.84
N GLU A 257 31.71 25.33 -28.68
CA GLU A 257 33.02 24.85 -28.25
C GLU A 257 32.88 23.67 -27.27
N MET A 258 33.94 22.85 -27.16
CA MET A 258 33.94 21.68 -26.28
C MET A 258 34.18 22.09 -24.82
N ASN A 259 33.36 21.59 -23.89
CA ASN A 259 33.59 21.75 -22.44
C ASN A 259 34.01 20.44 -21.77
N GLY A 260 34.37 20.49 -20.48
CA GLY A 260 34.85 19.32 -19.71
C GLY A 260 33.89 18.13 -19.75
N GLU A 261 32.60 18.35 -19.49
CA GLU A 261 31.57 17.29 -19.58
C GLU A 261 31.43 16.74 -21.01
N GLY A 262 31.58 17.59 -22.03
CA GLY A 262 31.60 17.19 -23.43
C GLY A 262 32.78 16.30 -23.80
N LYS A 263 33.96 16.60 -23.25
CA LYS A 263 35.14 15.73 -23.34
C LYS A 263 34.87 14.37 -22.69
N SER A 264 34.23 14.34 -21.52
CA SER A 264 33.80 13.08 -20.87
C SER A 264 32.79 12.29 -21.73
N ILE A 265 31.83 12.94 -22.40
CA ILE A 265 30.90 12.29 -23.35
C ILE A 265 31.68 11.65 -24.51
N LEU A 266 32.70 12.34 -25.05
CA LEU A 266 33.52 11.87 -26.17
C LEU A 266 34.41 10.69 -25.76
N GLU A 267 35.09 10.79 -24.61
CA GLU A 267 35.95 9.72 -24.06
C GLU A 267 35.15 8.46 -23.72
N PHE A 268 33.98 8.61 -23.09
CA PHE A 268 33.03 7.52 -22.84
C PHE A 268 32.50 6.88 -24.13
N SER A 269 32.30 7.69 -25.18
CA SER A 269 31.83 7.20 -26.48
C SER A 269 32.91 6.38 -27.19
N GLU A 270 34.17 6.82 -27.15
CA GLU A 270 35.29 6.11 -27.77
C GLU A 270 35.56 4.78 -27.05
N ALA A 271 35.59 4.79 -25.71
CA ALA A 271 35.83 3.60 -24.87
C ALA A 271 34.80 2.46 -25.04
N LEU A 272 33.56 2.78 -25.43
CA LEU A 272 32.46 1.80 -25.55
C LEU A 272 31.97 1.60 -27.01
N ASP A 273 32.77 2.04 -28.00
CA ASP A 273 32.46 1.96 -29.43
C ASP A 273 31.09 2.56 -29.80
N LEU A 274 30.78 3.76 -29.29
CA LEU A 274 29.55 4.49 -29.55
C LEU A 274 29.78 5.69 -30.49
N SER A 275 28.90 5.90 -31.46
CA SER A 275 28.85 7.11 -32.29
C SER A 275 27.80 8.09 -31.76
N ILE A 276 28.15 9.38 -31.65
CA ILE A 276 27.23 10.46 -31.23
C ILE A 276 26.35 10.84 -32.44
N ALA A 277 25.22 10.15 -32.62
CA ALA A 277 24.40 10.16 -33.83
C ALA A 277 23.97 11.55 -34.30
N ASN A 278 23.79 12.52 -33.39
CA ASN A 278 23.50 13.93 -33.70
C ASN A 278 24.54 14.54 -34.67
N THR A 279 25.81 14.24 -34.44
CA THR A 279 26.97 14.98 -34.98
C THR A 279 27.38 14.52 -36.39
N TRP A 280 26.74 13.47 -36.91
CA TRP A 280 27.03 12.85 -38.21
C TRP A 280 26.18 13.37 -39.37
N PHE A 281 25.36 14.41 -39.14
CA PHE A 281 24.47 14.96 -40.16
C PHE A 281 24.59 16.49 -40.22
N LYS A 282 25.11 17.03 -41.34
CA LYS A 282 25.15 18.48 -41.58
C LYS A 282 23.74 19.08 -41.55
N LYS A 283 23.46 19.97 -40.58
CA LYS A 283 22.20 20.72 -40.46
C LYS A 283 22.45 22.24 -40.50
N ARG A 284 21.37 23.03 -40.50
CA ARG A 284 21.41 24.45 -40.10
C ARG A 284 21.53 24.53 -38.57
N GLU A 285 22.19 25.57 -38.06
CA GLU A 285 22.46 25.77 -36.63
C GLU A 285 21.21 25.66 -35.73
N GLU A 286 20.11 26.29 -36.16
CA GLU A 286 18.80 26.25 -35.48
C GLU A 286 18.23 24.82 -35.29
N HIS A 287 18.71 23.85 -36.08
CA HIS A 287 18.35 22.43 -36.01
C HIS A 287 19.43 21.55 -35.32
N LEU A 288 20.50 22.17 -34.78
CA LEU A 288 21.51 21.54 -33.91
C LEU A 288 21.27 21.89 -32.43
N ILE A 289 20.76 23.09 -32.15
CA ILE A 289 20.39 23.56 -30.81
C ILE A 289 19.33 22.64 -30.19
N THR A 290 19.63 21.98 -29.08
CA THR A 290 18.68 21.17 -28.31
C THR A 290 18.11 21.91 -27.10
N TYR A 291 18.85 22.88 -26.56
CA TYR A 291 18.46 23.68 -25.39
C TYR A 291 18.60 25.18 -25.67
N LYS A 292 17.62 25.98 -25.22
CA LYS A 292 17.61 27.45 -25.39
C LYS A 292 17.02 28.13 -24.15
N SER A 293 17.76 29.07 -23.55
CA SER A 293 17.33 29.79 -22.34
C SER A 293 18.06 31.11 -22.19
N GLY A 294 17.34 32.21 -21.92
CA GLY A 294 17.94 33.50 -21.57
C GLY A 294 18.86 34.12 -22.63
N GLY A 295 18.66 33.79 -23.91
CA GLY A 295 19.55 34.18 -25.02
C GLY A 295 20.62 33.12 -25.35
N THR A 296 21.01 32.28 -24.40
CA THR A 296 21.95 31.17 -24.61
C THR A 296 21.29 30.03 -25.40
N CYS A 297 22.03 29.46 -26.35
CA CYS A 297 21.66 28.28 -27.13
C CYS A 297 22.75 27.21 -27.00
N SER A 298 22.39 25.94 -26.83
CA SER A 298 23.36 24.84 -26.71
C SER A 298 22.82 23.51 -27.26
N GLN A 299 23.73 22.55 -27.43
CA GLN A 299 23.45 21.16 -27.79
C GLN A 299 23.94 20.28 -26.64
N ILE A 300 23.00 19.74 -25.86
CA ILE A 300 23.26 18.94 -24.65
C ILE A 300 22.47 17.62 -24.63
N ASP A 301 21.44 17.49 -25.47
CA ASP A 301 20.65 16.26 -25.64
C ASP A 301 21.25 15.45 -26.80
N PHE A 302 21.65 14.20 -26.57
CA PHE A 302 22.33 13.36 -27.57
C PHE A 302 21.68 11.99 -27.73
N PHE A 303 21.76 11.43 -28.94
CA PHE A 303 21.64 10.00 -29.18
C PHE A 303 23.01 9.36 -29.41
N LEU A 304 23.22 8.20 -28.79
CA LEU A 304 24.43 7.37 -28.80
C LEU A 304 24.07 5.96 -29.25
N ILE A 305 24.80 5.44 -30.25
CA ILE A 305 24.52 4.13 -30.88
C ILE A 305 25.84 3.40 -31.11
N ARG A 306 25.88 2.05 -31.06
CA ARG A 306 27.13 1.31 -31.38
C ARG A 306 27.62 1.65 -32.79
N LYS A 307 28.93 1.83 -32.99
CA LYS A 307 29.57 2.10 -34.30
C LYS A 307 29.11 1.10 -35.37
N SER A 308 28.99 -0.18 -34.99
CA SER A 308 28.51 -1.28 -35.83
C SER A 308 27.04 -1.16 -36.29
N ASP A 309 26.20 -0.47 -35.52
CA ASP A 309 24.77 -0.23 -35.76
C ASP A 309 24.47 1.10 -36.46
N ARG A 310 25.48 1.98 -36.63
CA ARG A 310 25.34 3.30 -37.30
C ARG A 310 24.66 3.21 -38.66
N LYS A 311 24.83 2.09 -39.38
CA LYS A 311 24.17 1.75 -40.66
C LYS A 311 22.63 1.64 -40.61
N TYR A 312 22.03 1.53 -39.41
CA TYR A 312 20.58 1.50 -39.22
C TYR A 312 19.98 2.88 -38.88
N CYS A 313 20.81 3.84 -38.45
CA CYS A 313 20.41 5.23 -38.21
C CYS A 313 20.36 5.99 -39.54
N LEU A 314 19.15 6.32 -39.99
CA LEU A 314 18.92 7.00 -41.27
C LEU A 314 19.18 8.51 -41.17
N ASN A 315 18.86 9.11 -40.02
CA ASN A 315 18.87 10.56 -39.80
C ASN A 315 18.74 10.88 -38.31
N CYS A 316 19.43 11.92 -37.83
CA CYS A 316 19.15 12.57 -36.54
C CYS A 316 18.83 14.05 -36.79
N LYS A 317 17.83 14.61 -36.10
CA LYS A 317 17.31 15.98 -36.32
C LYS A 317 16.69 16.57 -35.05
N VAL A 318 16.83 17.88 -34.84
CA VAL A 318 16.00 18.62 -33.87
C VAL A 318 14.80 19.24 -34.59
N ILE A 319 13.64 19.28 -33.92
CA ILE A 319 12.44 19.99 -34.36
C ILE A 319 12.35 21.32 -33.57
N PRO A 320 12.58 22.49 -34.21
CA PRO A 320 12.70 23.77 -33.50
C PRO A 320 11.37 24.42 -33.06
N GLY A 321 10.22 23.78 -33.30
CA GLY A 321 8.89 24.42 -33.21
C GLY A 321 7.79 23.70 -32.40
N GLU A 322 8.07 22.61 -31.68
CA GLU A 322 7.03 21.91 -30.89
C GLU A 322 6.89 22.45 -29.46
N SER A 323 5.67 22.85 -29.10
CA SER A 323 5.35 23.67 -27.91
C SER A 323 5.34 22.92 -26.56
N LEU A 324 6.11 21.85 -26.41
CA LEU A 324 6.01 20.93 -25.27
C LEU A 324 6.88 21.31 -24.05
N THR A 325 7.97 22.06 -24.24
CA THR A 325 8.75 22.67 -23.16
C THR A 325 9.22 24.07 -23.56
N THR A 326 9.56 24.91 -22.59
CA THR A 326 10.06 26.28 -22.82
C THR A 326 11.56 26.37 -23.07
N GLN A 327 12.31 25.27 -22.92
CA GLN A 327 13.79 25.28 -22.97
C GLN A 327 14.40 24.17 -23.82
N HIS A 328 13.97 22.91 -23.67
CA HIS A 328 14.44 21.79 -24.51
C HIS A 328 13.58 21.63 -25.76
N ARG A 329 14.23 21.28 -26.87
CA ARG A 329 13.66 21.00 -28.20
C ARG A 329 13.63 19.51 -28.48
N VAL A 330 12.71 19.07 -29.33
CA VAL A 330 12.51 17.63 -29.59
C VAL A 330 13.59 17.10 -30.54
N LEU A 331 14.52 16.31 -30.00
CA LEU A 331 15.49 15.53 -30.76
C LEU A 331 14.86 14.22 -31.26
N VAL A 332 15.03 13.90 -32.54
CA VAL A 332 14.44 12.72 -33.20
C VAL A 332 15.49 11.97 -34.02
N MET A 333 15.55 10.66 -33.83
CA MET A 333 16.40 9.73 -34.60
C MET A 333 15.52 8.75 -35.41
N ASP A 334 15.73 8.68 -36.72
CA ASP A 334 14.98 7.82 -37.64
C ASP A 334 15.76 6.49 -37.86
N VAL A 335 15.16 5.32 -37.61
CA VAL A 335 15.85 4.01 -37.58
C VAL A 335 15.15 2.93 -38.44
N ARG A 336 15.91 2.05 -39.09
CA ARG A 336 15.40 0.93 -39.93
C ARG A 336 15.41 -0.43 -39.21
N ILE A 337 14.29 -1.16 -39.25
CA ILE A 337 14.06 -2.48 -38.60
C ILE A 337 13.51 -3.50 -39.64
N ARG A 338 13.75 -4.81 -39.47
CA ARG A 338 13.28 -5.90 -40.36
C ARG A 338 11.87 -6.43 -39.96
N ASP A 339 11.19 -7.12 -40.88
CA ASP A 339 9.72 -7.23 -40.92
C ASP A 339 9.05 -8.28 -39.98
N ARG A 340 7.72 -8.19 -39.83
CA ARG A 340 6.89 -8.72 -38.74
C ARG A 340 5.87 -9.77 -39.21
N ALA A 341 6.13 -11.05 -38.92
CA ALA A 341 5.18 -12.14 -39.14
C ALA A 341 3.87 -11.98 -38.33
N LYS A 342 2.71 -12.14 -38.98
CA LYS A 342 1.36 -11.93 -38.40
C LYS A 342 0.77 -13.21 -37.79
N ARG A 343 1.03 -13.48 -36.51
CA ARG A 343 0.39 -14.60 -35.78
C ARG A 343 -1.14 -14.43 -35.69
N ARG A 344 -1.90 -15.50 -35.94
CA ARG A 344 -3.36 -15.60 -35.65
C ARG A 344 -3.60 -15.88 -34.15
N SER A 345 -4.82 -15.66 -33.67
CA SER A 345 -5.23 -15.92 -32.27
C SER A 345 -5.90 -17.29 -32.12
N PRO A 346 -5.67 -18.04 -31.01
CA PRO A 346 -6.38 -19.29 -30.75
C PRO A 346 -7.89 -19.13 -30.61
N LEU A 347 -8.63 -20.20 -30.92
CA LEU A 347 -10.06 -20.32 -30.61
C LEU A 347 -10.25 -20.60 -29.12
N VAL A 348 -11.22 -19.93 -28.49
CA VAL A 348 -11.52 -20.07 -27.05
C VAL A 348 -12.90 -20.71 -26.88
N ALA A 349 -12.97 -21.77 -26.07
CA ALA A 349 -14.19 -22.52 -25.81
C ALA A 349 -15.33 -21.63 -25.25
N PRO A 350 -16.60 -21.94 -25.58
CA PRO A 350 -17.76 -21.20 -25.08
C PRO A 350 -17.94 -21.36 -23.56
N ARG A 351 -18.64 -20.41 -22.94
CA ARG A 351 -18.92 -20.38 -21.51
C ARG A 351 -20.32 -19.85 -21.22
N ILE A 352 -20.99 -20.43 -20.23
CA ILE A 352 -22.28 -19.96 -19.72
C ILE A 352 -22.08 -18.55 -19.11
N LYS A 353 -22.98 -17.63 -19.45
CA LYS A 353 -22.88 -16.22 -19.02
C LYS A 353 -23.42 -15.99 -17.60
N TRP A 354 -22.85 -16.68 -16.61
CA TRP A 354 -23.26 -16.63 -15.19
C TRP A 354 -23.35 -15.21 -14.59
N TRP A 355 -22.68 -14.21 -15.16
CA TRP A 355 -22.79 -12.81 -14.76
C TRP A 355 -24.16 -12.16 -15.02
N HIS A 356 -25.01 -12.76 -15.86
CA HIS A 356 -26.40 -12.36 -16.09
C HIS A 356 -27.40 -12.98 -15.08
N LEU A 357 -26.97 -13.83 -14.14
CA LEU A 357 -27.84 -14.39 -13.09
C LEU A 357 -28.14 -13.33 -12.01
N LYS A 358 -29.00 -12.35 -12.35
CA LYS A 358 -29.39 -11.20 -11.52
C LYS A 358 -30.75 -10.65 -11.98
N GLY A 359 -31.47 -9.96 -11.10
CA GLY A 359 -32.74 -9.31 -11.42
C GLY A 359 -33.79 -10.32 -11.90
N GLU A 360 -34.62 -9.94 -12.87
CA GLU A 360 -35.64 -10.80 -13.49
C GLU A 360 -35.09 -12.18 -13.92
N LYS A 361 -33.89 -12.23 -14.54
CA LYS A 361 -33.25 -13.49 -14.95
C LYS A 361 -32.90 -14.41 -13.79
N GLN A 362 -32.80 -13.90 -12.57
CA GLN A 362 -32.64 -14.72 -11.37
C GLN A 362 -33.95 -15.44 -11.01
N GLY A 363 -35.08 -14.73 -11.10
CA GLY A 363 -36.42 -15.30 -10.88
C GLY A 363 -36.78 -16.34 -11.93
N ILE A 364 -36.64 -16.00 -13.22
CA ILE A 364 -36.90 -16.91 -14.35
C ILE A 364 -36.05 -18.18 -14.24
N PHE A 365 -34.76 -18.06 -13.89
CA PHE A 365 -33.89 -19.21 -13.66
C PHE A 365 -34.37 -20.07 -12.48
N GLN A 366 -34.69 -19.45 -11.34
CA GLN A 366 -35.17 -20.19 -10.15
C GLN A 366 -36.50 -20.91 -10.41
N GLN A 367 -37.43 -20.26 -11.14
CA GLN A 367 -38.70 -20.82 -11.54
C GLN A 367 -38.50 -22.04 -12.45
N LYS A 368 -37.80 -21.89 -13.58
CA LYS A 368 -37.55 -22.98 -14.53
C LYS A 368 -36.89 -24.20 -13.90
N ILE A 369 -35.93 -24.01 -12.97
CA ILE A 369 -35.31 -25.13 -12.25
C ILE A 369 -36.35 -25.94 -11.47
N TRP A 370 -37.28 -25.28 -10.77
CA TRP A 370 -38.29 -25.98 -9.98
C TRP A 370 -39.50 -26.47 -10.79
N GLU A 371 -39.76 -25.91 -11.97
CA GLU A 371 -40.71 -26.46 -12.96
C GLU A 371 -40.16 -27.73 -13.62
N GLY A 372 -38.85 -27.78 -13.92
CA GLY A 372 -38.17 -28.94 -14.48
C GLY A 372 -37.81 -30.04 -13.45
N TRP A 373 -37.93 -29.76 -12.15
CA TRP A 373 -37.48 -30.68 -11.10
C TRP A 373 -38.59 -31.62 -10.61
N CYS A 374 -38.59 -32.86 -11.10
CA CYS A 374 -39.52 -33.93 -10.74
C CYS A 374 -39.35 -34.53 -9.32
N GLY A 375 -38.76 -33.79 -8.37
CA GLY A 375 -38.85 -34.05 -6.93
C GLY A 375 -38.06 -35.23 -6.35
N GLN A 376 -37.58 -36.18 -7.15
CA GLN A 376 -36.95 -37.41 -6.64
C GLN A 376 -35.49 -37.22 -6.17
N SER A 377 -35.31 -36.91 -4.89
CA SER A 377 -34.02 -37.00 -4.16
C SER A 377 -33.53 -38.44 -3.92
N GLN A 378 -34.10 -39.45 -4.59
CA GLN A 378 -33.68 -40.86 -4.45
C GLN A 378 -32.56 -41.24 -5.45
N GLY A 379 -31.61 -42.03 -4.95
CA GLY A 379 -30.42 -42.50 -5.64
C GLY A 379 -29.18 -42.46 -4.72
N SER A 380 -28.00 -42.73 -5.26
CA SER A 380 -26.74 -42.39 -4.59
C SER A 380 -26.49 -40.87 -4.63
N ALA A 381 -25.53 -40.38 -3.83
CA ALA A 381 -25.10 -38.99 -3.90
C ALA A 381 -24.68 -38.57 -5.33
N ASN A 382 -24.10 -39.50 -6.11
CA ASN A 382 -23.72 -39.28 -7.50
C ASN A 382 -24.95 -39.07 -8.41
N ASP A 383 -26.00 -39.88 -8.24
CA ASP A 383 -27.21 -39.81 -9.06
C ASP A 383 -28.03 -38.55 -8.72
N MET A 384 -28.14 -38.22 -7.43
CA MET A 384 -28.70 -36.95 -6.97
C MET A 384 -27.99 -35.77 -7.63
N TRP A 385 -26.66 -35.73 -7.50
CA TRP A 385 -25.83 -34.65 -8.04
C TRP A 385 -25.96 -34.52 -9.56
N ASN A 386 -25.84 -35.62 -10.31
CA ASN A 386 -25.85 -35.59 -11.78
C ASN A 386 -27.19 -35.09 -12.35
N LYS A 387 -28.33 -35.53 -11.78
CA LYS A 387 -29.66 -35.02 -12.17
C LYS A 387 -29.75 -33.49 -11.99
N MET A 388 -29.31 -32.99 -10.82
CA MET A 388 -29.39 -31.58 -10.48
C MET A 388 -28.36 -30.71 -11.24
N SER A 389 -27.13 -31.19 -11.42
CA SER A 389 -26.08 -30.45 -12.15
C SER A 389 -26.41 -30.30 -13.63
N GLN A 390 -26.96 -31.34 -14.26
CA GLN A 390 -27.41 -31.31 -15.65
C GLN A 390 -28.56 -30.32 -15.86
N GLU A 391 -29.59 -30.33 -15.00
CA GLU A 391 -30.71 -29.39 -15.13
C GLU A 391 -30.29 -27.94 -14.85
N ILE A 392 -29.41 -27.71 -13.84
CA ILE A 392 -28.77 -26.40 -13.60
C ILE A 392 -28.03 -25.89 -14.85
N ILE A 393 -27.26 -26.75 -15.52
CA ILE A 393 -26.48 -26.40 -16.72
C ILE A 393 -27.41 -26.14 -17.92
N LYS A 394 -28.45 -26.95 -18.11
CA LYS A 394 -29.48 -26.81 -19.16
C LYS A 394 -30.22 -25.49 -19.04
N VAL A 395 -30.88 -25.23 -17.90
CA VAL A 395 -31.66 -24.00 -17.69
C VAL A 395 -30.76 -22.75 -17.70
N ALA A 396 -29.49 -22.86 -17.27
CA ALA A 396 -28.54 -21.76 -17.37
C ALA A 396 -28.13 -21.45 -18.83
N LYS A 397 -27.93 -22.47 -19.68
CA LYS A 397 -27.69 -22.28 -21.12
C LYS A 397 -28.88 -21.60 -21.79
N GLU A 398 -30.11 -22.04 -21.50
CA GLU A 398 -31.33 -21.42 -22.03
C GLU A 398 -31.49 -19.96 -21.57
N THR A 399 -31.38 -19.71 -20.27
CA THR A 399 -31.79 -18.44 -19.64
C THR A 399 -30.71 -17.36 -19.69
N LEU A 400 -29.43 -17.75 -19.66
CA LEU A 400 -28.27 -16.85 -19.65
C LEU A 400 -27.51 -16.84 -20.99
N GLY A 401 -27.58 -17.94 -21.75
CA GLY A 401 -26.86 -18.13 -23.01
C GLY A 401 -25.35 -18.35 -22.83
N GLU A 402 -24.68 -18.64 -23.94
CA GLU A 402 -23.24 -18.90 -24.00
C GLU A 402 -22.46 -17.80 -24.73
N SER A 403 -21.18 -17.65 -24.39
CA SER A 403 -20.24 -16.74 -25.06
C SER A 403 -19.65 -17.35 -26.33
N ARG A 404 -19.74 -16.66 -27.46
CA ARG A 404 -18.85 -16.93 -28.61
C ARG A 404 -17.42 -16.52 -28.21
N GLY A 405 -16.42 -17.34 -28.54
CA GLY A 405 -15.05 -17.24 -28.02
C GLY A 405 -14.35 -15.89 -28.23
N PHE A 406 -13.32 -15.61 -27.42
CA PHE A 406 -12.54 -14.36 -27.40
C PHE A 406 -11.72 -14.12 -28.68
N GLY A 407 -12.38 -13.75 -29.79
CA GLY A 407 -11.70 -13.19 -30.96
C GLY A 407 -11.07 -11.82 -30.66
N PRO A 408 -10.03 -11.38 -31.40
CA PRO A 408 -9.24 -10.18 -31.09
C PRO A 408 -10.00 -8.84 -31.18
N ARG A 409 -11.26 -8.85 -31.62
CA ARG A 409 -12.17 -7.68 -31.62
C ARG A 409 -13.10 -7.64 -30.38
N GLY A 410 -13.10 -8.69 -29.56
CA GLY A 410 -13.94 -8.86 -28.36
C GLY A 410 -13.50 -8.05 -27.14
N LYS A 411 -13.33 -6.73 -27.28
CA LYS A 411 -13.27 -5.83 -26.12
C LYS A 411 -14.68 -5.50 -25.69
N GLU A 412 -15.20 -6.28 -24.74
CA GLU A 412 -16.49 -6.09 -24.09
C GLU A 412 -16.71 -4.61 -23.72
N SER A 413 -17.51 -3.94 -24.53
CA SER A 413 -17.93 -2.57 -24.28
C SER A 413 -19.09 -2.62 -23.29
N TRP A 414 -18.75 -2.60 -22.01
CA TRP A 414 -19.65 -2.44 -20.85
C TRP A 414 -20.46 -1.13 -20.84
N TRP A 415 -20.23 -0.27 -21.84
CA TRP A 415 -20.91 0.98 -22.18
C TRP A 415 -21.68 0.87 -23.51
N TRP A 416 -21.81 -0.32 -24.09
CA TRP A 416 -22.52 -0.56 -25.34
C TRP A 416 -24.00 -0.72 -25.08
N ASN A 417 -24.81 0.01 -25.83
CA ASN A 417 -26.26 -0.06 -25.81
C ASN A 417 -26.79 -0.07 -27.25
N GLU A 418 -28.11 -0.21 -27.41
CA GLU A 418 -28.73 -0.37 -28.72
C GLU A 418 -28.62 0.89 -29.58
N ASN A 419 -28.62 2.08 -28.97
CA ASN A 419 -28.35 3.36 -29.65
C ASN A 419 -26.93 3.41 -30.25
N VAL A 420 -25.91 2.99 -29.50
CA VAL A 420 -24.55 2.84 -30.06
C VAL A 420 -24.53 1.80 -31.18
N GLN A 421 -25.27 0.70 -31.04
CA GLN A 421 -25.34 -0.35 -32.06
C GLN A 421 -25.99 0.13 -33.37
N SER A 422 -27.11 0.86 -33.29
CA SER A 422 -27.83 1.39 -34.46
C SER A 422 -27.01 2.47 -35.18
N LYS A 423 -26.48 3.47 -34.48
CA LYS A 423 -25.63 4.50 -35.10
C LYS A 423 -24.35 3.90 -35.71
N VAL A 424 -23.71 2.91 -35.05
CA VAL A 424 -22.56 2.17 -35.63
C VAL A 424 -22.95 1.35 -36.87
N ARG A 425 -24.20 0.86 -36.97
CA ARG A 425 -24.72 0.18 -38.16
C ARG A 425 -24.90 1.16 -39.32
N VAL A 426 -25.65 2.24 -39.14
CA VAL A 426 -25.86 3.30 -40.16
C VAL A 426 -24.53 3.82 -40.70
N LYS A 427 -23.57 4.14 -39.82
CA LYS A 427 -22.23 4.58 -40.24
C LYS A 427 -21.48 3.55 -41.10
N LYS A 428 -21.66 2.24 -40.88
CA LYS A 428 -21.05 1.20 -41.74
C LYS A 428 -21.74 1.11 -43.10
N GLU A 429 -23.05 1.38 -43.15
CA GLU A 429 -23.84 1.36 -44.38
C GLU A 429 -23.47 2.57 -45.25
N CYS A 430 -23.48 3.81 -44.71
CA CYS A 430 -22.98 5.00 -45.42
C CYS A 430 -21.49 4.91 -45.81
N PHE A 431 -20.66 4.21 -45.01
CA PHE A 431 -19.25 3.97 -45.39
C PHE A 431 -19.12 3.03 -46.59
N LYS A 432 -19.96 1.99 -46.70
CA LYS A 432 -19.97 1.10 -47.88
C LYS A 432 -20.44 1.85 -49.13
N GLU A 433 -21.44 2.71 -48.98
CA GLU A 433 -22.01 3.57 -50.02
C GLU A 433 -20.95 4.54 -50.56
N TRP A 434 -20.34 5.34 -49.69
CA TRP A 434 -19.21 6.20 -50.06
C TRP A 434 -18.02 5.43 -50.65
N SER A 435 -17.69 4.25 -50.10
CA SER A 435 -16.60 3.42 -50.61
C SER A 435 -16.88 2.80 -51.99
N ARG A 436 -18.12 2.88 -52.50
CA ARG A 436 -18.50 2.51 -53.87
C ARG A 436 -18.55 3.73 -54.79
N CYS A 437 -19.23 4.79 -54.37
CA CYS A 437 -19.57 5.93 -55.24
C CYS A 437 -18.55 7.08 -55.20
N ARG A 438 -17.76 7.21 -54.12
CA ARG A 438 -16.68 8.21 -53.90
C ARG A 438 -17.03 9.69 -54.14
N ASN A 439 -18.30 10.05 -54.28
CA ASN A 439 -18.76 11.42 -54.49
C ASN A 439 -18.90 12.22 -53.17
N SER A 440 -19.06 13.55 -53.27
CA SER A 440 -19.13 14.43 -52.08
C SER A 440 -20.38 14.17 -51.24
N GLU A 441 -21.53 13.90 -51.86
CA GLU A 441 -22.79 13.72 -51.14
C GLU A 441 -22.77 12.48 -50.22
N THR A 442 -22.25 11.35 -50.72
CA THR A 442 -22.07 10.15 -49.89
C THR A 442 -20.98 10.33 -48.82
N TRP A 443 -19.96 11.16 -49.10
CA TRP A 443 -18.96 11.54 -48.09
C TRP A 443 -19.57 12.35 -46.95
N ASP A 444 -20.43 13.34 -47.25
CA ASP A 444 -21.10 14.13 -46.21
C ASP A 444 -22.14 13.31 -45.43
N LYS A 445 -22.90 12.42 -46.08
CA LYS A 445 -23.76 11.43 -45.39
C LYS A 445 -22.94 10.54 -44.43
N TYR A 446 -21.79 10.01 -44.86
CA TYR A 446 -20.88 9.26 -43.98
C TYR A 446 -20.29 10.12 -42.85
N LYS A 447 -19.89 11.36 -43.13
CA LYS A 447 -19.32 12.32 -42.16
C LYS A 447 -20.32 12.67 -41.06
N ILE A 448 -21.60 12.86 -41.39
CA ILE A 448 -22.71 13.02 -40.44
C ILE A 448 -22.85 11.75 -39.58
N ALA A 449 -23.09 10.58 -40.19
CA ALA A 449 -23.26 9.31 -39.46
C ALA A 449 -22.03 8.95 -38.59
N ARG A 450 -20.83 9.33 -39.02
CA ARG A 450 -19.57 9.19 -38.26
C ARG A 450 -19.53 10.11 -37.04
N ASN A 451 -20.02 11.33 -37.15
CA ASN A 451 -20.07 12.30 -36.06
C ASN A 451 -21.18 11.95 -35.05
N GLU A 452 -22.37 11.56 -35.51
CA GLU A 452 -23.42 10.99 -34.64
C GLU A 452 -22.92 9.76 -33.87
N THR A 453 -22.25 8.83 -34.57
CA THR A 453 -21.65 7.65 -33.92
C THR A 453 -20.63 8.07 -32.85
N LYS A 454 -19.82 9.11 -33.08
CA LYS A 454 -18.90 9.63 -32.06
C LYS A 454 -19.66 10.19 -30.85
N LYS A 455 -20.75 10.93 -31.08
CA LYS A 455 -21.61 11.52 -30.04
C LYS A 455 -22.25 10.42 -29.17
N ALA A 456 -22.99 9.48 -29.77
CA ALA A 456 -23.61 8.36 -29.06
C ALA A 456 -22.60 7.48 -28.30
N VAL A 457 -21.42 7.22 -28.89
CA VAL A 457 -20.31 6.50 -28.22
C VAL A 457 -19.71 7.30 -27.06
N SER A 458 -19.78 8.63 -27.07
CA SER A 458 -19.33 9.48 -25.96
C SER A 458 -20.37 9.52 -24.84
N GLU A 459 -21.64 9.69 -25.18
CA GLU A 459 -22.78 9.74 -24.24
C GLU A 459 -22.96 8.42 -23.49
N ALA A 460 -23.01 7.29 -24.21
CA ALA A 460 -23.13 5.97 -23.61
C ALA A 460 -21.92 5.62 -22.72
N ARG A 461 -20.73 6.20 -22.99
CA ARG A 461 -19.57 6.09 -22.09
C ARG A 461 -19.72 6.97 -20.86
N ALA A 462 -20.15 8.22 -21.01
CA ALA A 462 -20.37 9.12 -19.88
C ALA A 462 -21.39 8.53 -18.90
N GLN A 463 -22.59 8.19 -19.39
CA GLN A 463 -23.65 7.56 -18.60
C GLN A 463 -23.19 6.26 -17.91
N ALA A 464 -22.43 5.41 -18.61
CA ALA A 464 -21.86 4.21 -18.01
C ALA A 464 -20.78 4.53 -16.95
N PHE A 465 -19.95 5.54 -17.16
CA PHE A 465 -19.01 6.02 -16.15
C PHE A 465 -19.71 6.58 -14.92
N ASP A 466 -20.79 7.35 -15.07
CA ASP A 466 -21.52 7.94 -13.95
C ASP A 466 -22.26 6.87 -13.13
N GLY A 467 -22.94 5.92 -13.78
CA GLY A 467 -23.52 4.75 -13.11
C GLY A 467 -22.45 3.87 -12.44
N LEU A 468 -21.27 3.75 -13.05
CA LEU A 468 -20.11 3.12 -12.42
C LEU A 468 -19.61 3.94 -11.21
N TYR A 469 -19.62 5.27 -11.26
CA TYR A 469 -19.17 6.12 -10.15
C TYR A 469 -20.13 6.07 -8.95
N GLN A 470 -21.44 6.05 -9.19
CA GLN A 470 -22.46 5.78 -8.16
C GLN A 470 -22.25 4.38 -7.56
N ALA A 471 -22.13 3.33 -8.39
CA ALA A 471 -21.87 1.97 -7.93
C ALA A 471 -20.54 1.83 -7.16
N LEU A 472 -19.50 2.58 -7.55
CA LEU A 472 -18.21 2.65 -6.85
C LEU A 472 -18.29 3.43 -5.52
N GLY A 473 -19.34 4.22 -5.29
CA GLY A 473 -19.67 4.79 -3.98
C GLY A 473 -20.00 3.72 -2.93
N THR A 474 -20.72 2.67 -3.34
CA THR A 474 -21.20 1.57 -2.47
C THR A 474 -20.07 0.68 -1.88
N ARG A 475 -20.46 -0.24 -1.00
CA ARG A 475 -19.59 -1.27 -0.41
C ARG A 475 -19.17 -2.35 -1.42
N ASP A 476 -20.07 -2.79 -2.30
CA ASP A 476 -19.71 -3.73 -3.39
C ASP A 476 -18.85 -3.07 -4.48
N GLY A 477 -18.94 -1.74 -4.61
CA GLY A 477 -18.05 -0.92 -5.43
C GLY A 477 -16.56 -1.22 -5.21
N GLU A 478 -16.13 -1.52 -3.98
CA GLU A 478 -14.73 -1.80 -3.68
C GLU A 478 -14.18 -3.03 -4.43
N ARG A 479 -15.01 -4.06 -4.66
CA ARG A 479 -14.62 -5.22 -5.48
C ARG A 479 -14.41 -4.82 -6.95
N SER A 480 -15.19 -3.86 -7.44
CA SER A 480 -15.00 -3.26 -8.76
C SER A 480 -13.76 -2.35 -8.82
N ILE A 481 -13.40 -1.62 -7.74
CA ILE A 481 -12.09 -0.94 -7.62
C ILE A 481 -10.96 -1.96 -7.80
N TYR A 482 -10.96 -3.07 -7.06
CA TYR A 482 -9.93 -4.11 -7.19
C TYR A 482 -9.93 -4.81 -8.56
N ARG A 483 -11.09 -4.94 -9.23
CA ARG A 483 -11.20 -5.48 -10.59
C ARG A 483 -10.61 -4.52 -11.63
N LEU A 484 -10.92 -3.22 -11.52
CA LEU A 484 -10.33 -2.15 -12.35
C LEU A 484 -8.83 -2.02 -12.11
N ALA A 485 -8.39 -2.11 -10.85
CA ALA A 485 -6.99 -2.15 -10.46
C ALA A 485 -6.25 -3.29 -11.16
N LYS A 486 -6.69 -4.54 -10.97
CA LYS A 486 -6.08 -5.72 -11.64
C LYS A 486 -6.20 -5.68 -13.17
N GLY A 487 -7.28 -5.08 -13.69
CA GLY A 487 -7.55 -4.93 -15.11
C GLY A 487 -6.70 -3.87 -15.81
N ARG A 488 -6.27 -2.81 -15.11
CA ARG A 488 -5.23 -1.90 -15.59
C ARG A 488 -3.82 -2.38 -15.21
N GLU A 489 -3.62 -3.07 -14.08
CA GLU A 489 -2.34 -3.71 -13.70
C GLU A 489 -1.85 -4.65 -14.81
N ARG A 490 -2.71 -5.56 -15.32
CA ARG A 490 -2.38 -6.42 -16.48
C ARG A 490 -1.89 -5.57 -17.66
N LYS A 491 -2.68 -4.59 -18.09
CA LYS A 491 -2.36 -3.64 -19.16
C LYS A 491 -1.11 -2.77 -18.90
N ILE A 492 -0.57 -2.73 -17.68
CA ILE A 492 0.63 -1.97 -17.28
C ILE A 492 1.85 -2.90 -17.11
N ARG A 493 1.66 -4.21 -16.91
CA ARG A 493 2.77 -5.18 -16.93
C ARG A 493 3.44 -5.17 -18.28
N ASP A 494 4.75 -5.17 -18.29
CA ASP A 494 5.57 -5.20 -19.50
C ASP A 494 5.39 -6.58 -20.17
N LEU A 495 5.58 -7.66 -19.40
CA LEU A 495 5.18 -9.02 -19.74
C LEU A 495 3.79 -9.39 -19.18
N ASP A 496 2.80 -9.52 -20.06
CA ASP A 496 1.45 -10.04 -19.75
C ASP A 496 1.37 -11.60 -19.85
N GLN A 497 2.35 -12.26 -20.47
CA GLN A 497 2.25 -13.66 -20.93
C GLN A 497 3.54 -14.46 -20.80
N VAL A 498 3.40 -15.71 -20.36
CA VAL A 498 4.46 -16.74 -20.41
C VAL A 498 4.37 -17.39 -21.79
N LYS A 499 5.22 -16.95 -22.74
CA LYS A 499 5.24 -17.48 -24.11
C LYS A 499 6.26 -18.61 -24.31
N CYS A 500 7.14 -18.80 -23.33
CA CYS A 500 8.18 -19.81 -23.32
C CYS A 500 8.47 -20.25 -21.87
N VAL A 501 8.94 -21.48 -21.73
CA VAL A 501 9.22 -22.16 -20.45
C VAL A 501 10.52 -22.96 -20.63
N LYS A 502 11.33 -23.12 -19.60
CA LYS A 502 12.54 -23.94 -19.68
C LYS A 502 12.22 -25.44 -19.50
N ASP A 503 12.95 -26.28 -20.24
CA ASP A 503 13.02 -27.72 -19.99
C ASP A 503 13.77 -28.02 -18.67
N GLU A 504 14.38 -29.19 -18.50
CA GLU A 504 15.10 -29.55 -17.27
C GLU A 504 16.58 -29.11 -17.38
N GLU A 505 17.08 -29.05 -18.62
CA GLU A 505 18.42 -28.69 -19.06
C GLU A 505 18.62 -27.16 -19.17
N GLY A 506 17.54 -26.39 -19.10
CA GLY A 506 17.54 -24.92 -19.06
C GLY A 506 17.36 -24.22 -20.40
N LYS A 507 17.14 -24.99 -21.48
CA LYS A 507 16.84 -24.52 -22.84
C LYS A 507 15.38 -24.07 -22.94
N VAL A 508 15.12 -23.09 -23.82
CA VAL A 508 13.86 -22.34 -23.84
C VAL A 508 12.88 -22.95 -24.84
N LEU A 509 11.85 -23.64 -24.34
CA LEU A 509 10.76 -24.21 -25.14
C LEU A 509 9.83 -23.10 -25.66
N VAL A 510 9.49 -23.16 -26.95
CA VAL A 510 8.69 -22.13 -27.66
C VAL A 510 7.42 -22.65 -28.36
N HIS A 511 7.21 -23.97 -28.42
CA HIS A 511 6.02 -24.58 -29.02
C HIS A 511 4.95 -24.89 -27.96
N GLU A 512 3.67 -24.70 -28.31
CA GLU A 512 2.56 -24.85 -27.35
C GLU A 512 2.31 -26.29 -26.88
N LYS A 513 2.76 -27.31 -27.62
CA LYS A 513 2.66 -28.72 -27.20
C LYS A 513 3.65 -29.01 -26.08
N ASP A 514 4.93 -28.73 -26.34
CA ASP A 514 6.06 -28.99 -25.44
C ASP A 514 5.88 -28.22 -24.12
N ILE A 515 5.40 -26.96 -24.20
CA ILE A 515 5.07 -26.15 -23.02
C ILE A 515 3.96 -26.80 -22.17
N LYS A 516 2.91 -27.40 -22.79
CA LYS A 516 1.85 -28.11 -22.04
C LYS A 516 2.39 -29.35 -21.35
N GLU A 517 3.17 -30.17 -22.05
CA GLU A 517 3.69 -31.41 -21.48
C GLU A 517 4.72 -31.13 -20.38
N ARG A 518 5.57 -30.10 -20.55
CA ARG A 518 6.46 -29.61 -19.49
C ARG A 518 5.70 -29.19 -18.24
N TRP A 519 4.55 -28.52 -18.39
CA TRP A 519 3.68 -28.17 -17.26
C TRP A 519 3.02 -29.40 -16.60
N LYS A 520 2.55 -30.35 -17.41
CA LYS A 520 1.92 -31.60 -16.95
C LYS A 520 2.93 -32.45 -16.16
N ALA A 521 4.10 -32.73 -16.73
CA ALA A 521 5.18 -33.46 -16.07
C ALA A 521 5.63 -32.80 -14.76
N TYR A 522 5.88 -31.48 -14.76
CA TYR A 522 6.27 -30.75 -13.54
C TYR A 522 5.24 -30.88 -12.40
N PHE A 523 3.94 -30.79 -12.71
CA PHE A 523 2.89 -30.91 -11.69
C PHE A 523 2.54 -32.37 -11.34
N HIS A 524 2.68 -33.30 -12.26
CA HIS A 524 2.58 -34.75 -12.01
C HIS A 524 3.60 -35.16 -10.95
N ASN A 525 4.88 -34.90 -11.21
CA ASN A 525 5.99 -35.24 -10.33
C ASN A 525 5.84 -34.52 -8.97
N LEU A 526 5.40 -33.25 -8.95
CA LEU A 526 5.11 -32.54 -7.70
C LEU A 526 4.03 -33.20 -6.82
N PHE A 527 3.02 -33.85 -7.42
CA PHE A 527 1.87 -34.42 -6.69
C PHE A 527 1.89 -35.94 -6.54
N ASN A 528 2.93 -36.61 -7.06
CA ASN A 528 3.12 -38.05 -6.97
C ASN A 528 4.50 -38.44 -6.39
N ASP A 529 5.53 -37.60 -6.50
CA ASP A 529 6.87 -37.84 -5.94
C ASP A 529 6.93 -37.44 -4.45
N GLY A 530 6.58 -38.40 -3.58
CA GLY A 530 6.73 -38.29 -2.13
C GLY A 530 8.15 -38.51 -1.63
N TYR A 531 8.38 -38.19 -0.37
CA TYR A 531 9.56 -38.66 0.37
C TYR A 531 9.22 -39.96 1.10
N GLY A 532 10.20 -40.87 1.23
CA GLY A 532 10.07 -42.00 2.16
C GLY A 532 9.93 -41.49 3.60
N TYR A 533 9.06 -42.15 4.37
CA TYR A 533 8.75 -41.83 5.77
C TYR A 533 8.49 -43.14 6.52
N ASP A 534 8.71 -43.14 7.83
CA ASP A 534 8.32 -44.27 8.68
C ASP A 534 6.84 -44.12 9.09
N SER A 535 6.06 -45.20 9.00
CA SER A 535 4.65 -45.21 9.39
C SER A 535 4.42 -45.78 10.81
N SER A 536 5.45 -46.41 11.41
CA SER A 536 5.39 -47.05 12.72
C SER A 536 5.41 -46.06 13.89
N SER A 537 6.08 -44.92 13.75
CA SER A 537 6.34 -43.90 14.79
C SER A 537 5.10 -43.18 15.37
N LEU A 538 3.90 -43.45 14.85
CA LEU A 538 2.64 -42.93 15.34
C LEU A 538 1.80 -44.08 15.90
N ASP A 539 2.00 -44.35 17.19
CA ASP A 539 1.22 -45.32 17.98
C ASP A 539 -0.27 -44.96 17.96
N THR A 540 -1.07 -45.89 17.43
CA THR A 540 -2.53 -45.84 17.46
C THR A 540 -3.02 -46.68 18.63
N ARG A 541 -3.64 -46.06 19.64
CA ARG A 541 -4.43 -46.80 20.64
C ARG A 541 -5.60 -47.46 19.92
N GLU A 542 -5.56 -48.78 19.75
CA GLU A 542 -6.70 -49.52 19.19
C GLU A 542 -7.94 -49.44 20.09
N GLU A 543 -7.71 -49.27 21.39
CA GLU A 543 -8.70 -49.15 22.48
C GLU A 543 -9.43 -47.79 22.54
N ASP A 544 -9.89 -47.25 21.41
CA ASP A 544 -11.18 -46.52 21.37
C ASP A 544 -11.66 -46.29 19.91
N ARG A 545 -12.11 -47.36 19.23
CA ARG A 545 -12.79 -47.21 17.93
C ARG A 545 -14.11 -46.46 18.11
N ASN A 546 -14.03 -45.13 18.06
CA ASN A 546 -15.07 -44.20 18.48
C ASN A 546 -16.25 -44.13 17.48
N TYR A 547 -17.04 -45.22 17.43
CA TYR A 547 -18.23 -45.40 16.59
C TYR A 547 -19.44 -44.51 17.01
N LYS A 548 -19.25 -43.53 17.92
CA LYS A 548 -20.33 -42.69 18.49
C LYS A 548 -21.13 -41.97 17.40
N TYR A 549 -22.44 -42.20 17.40
CA TYR A 549 -23.46 -41.58 16.54
C TYR A 549 -23.12 -40.14 16.12
N TYR A 550 -22.84 -39.93 14.84
CA TYR A 550 -22.70 -38.59 14.27
C TYR A 550 -24.09 -38.01 14.03
N ARG A 551 -24.32 -36.77 14.46
CA ARG A 551 -25.62 -36.10 14.24
C ARG A 551 -25.83 -35.81 12.75
N ARG A 552 -27.05 -36.00 12.25
CA ARG A 552 -27.48 -35.55 10.90
C ARG A 552 -27.09 -34.09 10.66
N ILE A 553 -26.68 -33.72 9.45
CA ILE A 553 -26.40 -32.34 9.06
C ILE A 553 -27.73 -31.57 9.00
N GLN A 554 -27.78 -30.45 9.72
CA GLN A 554 -28.94 -29.58 9.77
C GLN A 554 -28.91 -28.51 8.67
N LYS A 555 -30.08 -28.16 8.14
CA LYS A 555 -30.29 -27.09 7.14
C LYS A 555 -29.63 -25.76 7.55
N GLN A 556 -29.63 -25.45 8.84
CA GLN A 556 -28.97 -24.26 9.40
C GLN A 556 -27.43 -24.30 9.29
N GLU A 557 -26.79 -25.47 9.41
CA GLU A 557 -25.34 -25.60 9.21
C GLU A 557 -24.95 -25.27 7.76
N VAL A 558 -25.72 -25.79 6.80
CA VAL A 558 -25.55 -25.54 5.37
C VAL A 558 -25.82 -24.07 5.03
N LYS A 559 -26.89 -23.49 5.59
CA LYS A 559 -27.26 -22.06 5.43
C LYS A 559 -26.15 -21.13 5.92
N GLU A 560 -25.53 -21.42 7.07
CA GLU A 560 -24.42 -20.64 7.61
C GLU A 560 -23.10 -20.86 6.84
N ALA A 561 -22.84 -22.08 6.34
CA ALA A 561 -21.72 -22.35 5.44
C ALA A 561 -21.87 -21.56 4.13
N LEU A 562 -23.05 -21.58 3.52
CA LEU A 562 -23.36 -20.87 2.27
C LEU A 562 -23.27 -19.35 2.43
N LYS A 563 -23.72 -18.81 3.58
CA LYS A 563 -23.56 -17.39 3.94
C LYS A 563 -22.09 -16.96 4.02
N ARG A 564 -21.19 -17.86 4.44
CA ARG A 564 -19.73 -17.63 4.49
C ARG A 564 -19.03 -17.79 3.13
N MET A 565 -19.65 -18.45 2.15
CA MET A 565 -19.06 -18.58 0.81
C MET A 565 -19.06 -17.26 0.05
N SER A 566 -17.96 -16.95 -0.64
CA SER A 566 -17.78 -15.68 -1.35
C SER A 566 -18.13 -15.76 -2.83
N ASN A 567 -18.99 -14.87 -3.29
CA ASN A 567 -19.36 -14.67 -4.70
C ASN A 567 -18.16 -14.24 -5.58
N GLY A 568 -18.25 -14.43 -6.89
CA GLY A 568 -17.28 -13.96 -7.89
C GLY A 568 -15.99 -14.79 -7.97
N LYS A 569 -16.08 -16.09 -7.70
CA LYS A 569 -14.97 -17.06 -7.80
C LYS A 569 -14.97 -17.78 -9.15
N ALA A 570 -13.81 -18.29 -9.55
CA ALA A 570 -13.68 -19.13 -10.74
C ALA A 570 -14.16 -20.55 -10.40
N VAL A 571 -15.11 -21.04 -11.19
CA VAL A 571 -15.72 -22.38 -11.10
C VAL A 571 -14.71 -23.51 -11.37
N GLY A 572 -15.04 -24.72 -10.90
CA GLY A 572 -14.34 -25.95 -11.24
C GLY A 572 -14.76 -26.52 -12.59
N PRO A 573 -14.44 -27.80 -12.88
CA PRO A 573 -14.90 -28.50 -14.08
C PRO A 573 -16.44 -28.56 -14.18
N ASP A 574 -17.12 -28.67 -13.02
CA ASP A 574 -18.58 -28.62 -12.86
C ASP A 574 -19.25 -27.36 -13.42
N ASN A 575 -18.49 -26.28 -13.61
CA ASN A 575 -18.95 -25.00 -14.16
C ASN A 575 -20.10 -24.32 -13.36
N ILE A 576 -20.44 -24.80 -12.15
CA ILE A 576 -21.53 -24.27 -11.32
C ILE A 576 -21.00 -23.24 -10.30
N PRO A 577 -21.44 -21.97 -10.34
CA PRO A 577 -21.06 -20.95 -9.36
C PRO A 577 -21.86 -21.10 -8.06
N ILE A 578 -21.25 -20.74 -6.92
CA ILE A 578 -21.92 -20.79 -5.60
C ILE A 578 -23.14 -19.85 -5.53
N GLU A 579 -23.20 -18.87 -6.42
CA GLU A 579 -24.36 -18.01 -6.66
C GLU A 579 -25.64 -18.79 -7.04
N VAL A 580 -25.57 -19.92 -7.74
CA VAL A 580 -26.75 -20.76 -8.04
C VAL A 580 -27.42 -21.22 -6.75
N TRP A 581 -26.65 -21.78 -5.81
CA TRP A 581 -27.17 -22.24 -4.51
C TRP A 581 -27.73 -21.11 -3.65
N LYS A 582 -27.29 -19.86 -3.88
CA LYS A 582 -27.87 -18.67 -3.23
C LYS A 582 -29.13 -18.16 -3.93
N THR A 583 -29.28 -18.43 -5.23
CA THR A 583 -30.47 -18.12 -6.03
C THR A 583 -31.59 -19.11 -5.80
N LEU A 584 -31.30 -20.42 -5.71
CA LEU A 584 -32.31 -21.47 -5.54
C LEU A 584 -33.07 -21.40 -4.19
N GLY A 585 -32.54 -20.65 -3.22
CA GLY A 585 -33.23 -20.31 -1.99
C GLY A 585 -33.36 -21.49 -1.02
N ASP A 586 -34.46 -21.54 -0.27
CA ASP A 586 -34.61 -22.45 0.87
C ASP A 586 -34.82 -23.92 0.42
N ARG A 587 -35.48 -24.15 -0.73
CA ARG A 587 -35.54 -25.47 -1.42
C ARG A 587 -34.14 -25.96 -1.85
N GLY A 588 -33.29 -25.04 -2.33
CA GLY A 588 -31.90 -25.35 -2.65
C GLY A 588 -31.07 -25.73 -1.43
N LEU A 589 -31.37 -25.13 -0.26
CA LEU A 589 -30.75 -25.51 1.01
C LEU A 589 -31.23 -26.87 1.53
N GLU A 590 -32.51 -27.22 1.32
CA GLU A 590 -33.06 -28.55 1.65
C GLU A 590 -32.36 -29.63 0.85
N TRP A 591 -32.37 -29.51 -0.49
CA TRP A 591 -31.72 -30.47 -1.38
C TRP A 591 -30.21 -30.64 -1.09
N LEU A 592 -29.48 -29.53 -0.84
CA LEU A 592 -28.09 -29.61 -0.40
C LEU A 592 -27.91 -30.31 0.95
N THR A 593 -28.87 -30.15 1.86
CA THR A 593 -28.86 -30.83 3.17
C THR A 593 -29.14 -32.31 3.03
N GLU A 594 -29.99 -32.72 2.09
CA GLU A 594 -30.21 -34.13 1.74
C GLU A 594 -28.96 -34.73 1.13
N LEU A 595 -28.39 -34.13 0.08
CA LEU A 595 -27.14 -34.57 -0.55
C LEU A 595 -26.01 -34.72 0.47
N PHE A 596 -25.78 -33.72 1.33
CA PHE A 596 -24.70 -33.79 2.33
C PHE A 596 -24.94 -34.86 3.40
N ASN A 597 -26.21 -35.17 3.71
CA ASN A 597 -26.53 -36.29 4.59
C ASN A 597 -26.33 -37.65 3.89
N GLU A 598 -26.63 -37.75 2.59
CA GLU A 598 -26.38 -38.96 1.82
C GLU A 598 -24.87 -39.24 1.66
N ILE A 599 -24.05 -38.21 1.42
CA ILE A 599 -22.58 -38.32 1.44
C ILE A 599 -22.09 -38.72 2.84
N MET A 600 -22.65 -38.14 3.92
CA MET A 600 -22.34 -38.59 5.29
C MET A 600 -22.76 -40.04 5.57
N ARG A 601 -23.84 -40.54 4.95
CA ARG A 601 -24.35 -41.91 5.15
C ARG A 601 -23.50 -42.93 4.38
N SER A 602 -23.40 -42.75 3.06
CA SER A 602 -22.70 -43.65 2.13
C SER A 602 -21.17 -43.59 2.24
N LYS A 603 -20.61 -42.49 2.77
CA LYS A 603 -19.18 -42.14 2.70
C LYS A 603 -18.65 -41.96 1.27
N ARG A 604 -19.53 -41.70 0.29
CA ARG A 604 -19.17 -41.44 -1.11
C ARG A 604 -19.72 -40.10 -1.59
N MET A 605 -18.85 -39.24 -2.09
CA MET A 605 -19.19 -37.99 -2.78
C MET A 605 -19.42 -38.25 -4.29
N PRO A 606 -20.08 -37.32 -5.02
CA PRO A 606 -20.25 -37.42 -6.47
C PRO A 606 -18.91 -37.53 -7.21
N GLU A 607 -18.83 -38.40 -8.22
CA GLU A 607 -17.56 -38.67 -8.91
C GLU A 607 -17.05 -37.46 -9.71
N GLU A 608 -17.95 -36.59 -10.20
CA GLU A 608 -17.57 -35.32 -10.85
C GLU A 608 -16.73 -34.41 -9.93
N TRP A 609 -16.91 -34.50 -8.60
CA TRP A 609 -16.15 -33.69 -7.65
C TRP A 609 -14.68 -34.15 -7.49
N ARG A 610 -14.32 -35.36 -7.96
CA ARG A 610 -12.92 -35.86 -7.94
C ARG A 610 -12.02 -35.15 -8.95
N ARG A 611 -12.59 -34.54 -9.99
CA ARG A 611 -11.85 -33.85 -11.06
C ARG A 611 -11.63 -32.38 -10.72
N SER A 612 -10.42 -31.88 -11.00
CA SER A 612 -10.05 -30.48 -10.75
C SER A 612 -9.20 -29.90 -11.87
N THR A 613 -9.29 -28.60 -12.16
CA THR A 613 -8.35 -27.95 -13.10
C THR A 613 -7.32 -27.11 -12.34
N LEU A 614 -6.04 -27.43 -12.51
CA LEU A 614 -4.93 -26.64 -12.01
C LEU A 614 -4.63 -25.43 -12.91
N VAL A 615 -4.42 -24.26 -12.28
CA VAL A 615 -3.97 -23.04 -12.97
C VAL A 615 -2.60 -22.62 -12.40
N PRO A 616 -1.52 -22.62 -13.22
CA PRO A 616 -0.21 -22.12 -12.79
C PRO A 616 -0.25 -20.60 -12.58
N ILE A 617 0.07 -20.13 -11.37
CA ILE A 617 0.17 -18.70 -11.05
C ILE A 617 1.61 -18.35 -10.67
N TYR A 618 2.23 -17.46 -11.45
CA TYR A 618 3.59 -16.99 -11.21
C TYR A 618 3.71 -16.31 -9.83
N LYS A 619 4.72 -16.69 -9.04
CA LYS A 619 4.99 -16.17 -7.70
C LYS A 619 5.44 -14.70 -7.71
N ASN A 620 5.83 -14.15 -8.86
CA ASN A 620 6.42 -12.80 -9.01
C ASN A 620 7.79 -12.70 -8.30
N LYS A 621 8.60 -13.76 -8.41
CA LYS A 621 9.97 -13.93 -7.91
C LYS A 621 10.70 -14.91 -8.85
N GLY A 622 12.00 -14.70 -9.07
CA GLY A 622 12.85 -15.58 -9.87
C GLY A 622 12.68 -15.42 -11.39
N ASP A 623 13.18 -16.39 -12.15
CA ASP A 623 12.96 -16.50 -13.60
C ASP A 623 11.48 -16.85 -13.89
N ILE A 624 10.85 -16.09 -14.79
CA ILE A 624 9.47 -16.32 -15.26
C ILE A 624 9.36 -17.57 -16.15
N GLN A 625 10.45 -18.05 -16.75
CA GLN A 625 10.48 -19.25 -17.60
C GLN A 625 10.59 -20.54 -16.78
N ASN A 626 10.91 -20.49 -15.49
CA ASN A 626 11.11 -21.68 -14.64
C ASN A 626 9.81 -22.08 -13.90
N CYS A 627 9.34 -23.32 -14.10
CA CYS A 627 8.13 -23.87 -13.49
C CYS A 627 8.12 -23.82 -11.94
N ALA A 628 9.27 -23.96 -11.28
CA ALA A 628 9.39 -23.90 -9.82
C ALA A 628 8.95 -22.54 -9.25
N ASN A 629 9.02 -21.46 -10.04
CA ASN A 629 8.57 -20.12 -9.65
C ASN A 629 7.04 -19.92 -9.75
N TYR A 630 6.26 -20.99 -9.94
CA TYR A 630 4.80 -20.97 -10.03
C TYR A 630 4.15 -21.72 -8.86
N ARG A 631 2.88 -21.41 -8.62
CA ARG A 631 2.00 -22.06 -7.65
C ARG A 631 0.76 -22.58 -8.38
N GLY A 632 0.49 -23.89 -8.30
CA GLY A 632 -0.61 -24.54 -8.99
C GLY A 632 -1.90 -24.50 -8.17
N ILE A 633 -2.81 -23.58 -8.48
CA ILE A 633 -4.08 -23.45 -7.77
C ILE A 633 -5.13 -24.37 -8.40
N LYS A 634 -5.69 -25.30 -7.61
CA LYS A 634 -6.74 -26.24 -8.04
C LYS A 634 -8.13 -25.56 -8.02
N LEU A 635 -8.75 -25.47 -9.20
CA LEU A 635 -10.16 -25.16 -9.37
C LEU A 635 -10.97 -26.45 -9.22
N MET A 636 -11.88 -26.49 -8.25
CA MET A 636 -12.66 -27.66 -7.84
C MET A 636 -14.11 -27.20 -7.66
N SER A 637 -15.08 -28.13 -7.62
CA SER A 637 -16.50 -27.80 -7.49
C SER A 637 -16.78 -26.82 -6.34
N HIS A 638 -17.64 -25.84 -6.59
CA HIS A 638 -18.08 -24.93 -5.53
C HIS A 638 -19.01 -25.62 -4.52
N THR A 639 -19.72 -26.69 -4.93
CA THR A 639 -20.56 -27.48 -4.03
C THR A 639 -19.71 -28.37 -3.12
N MET A 640 -18.66 -29.00 -3.65
CA MET A 640 -17.64 -29.68 -2.84
C MET A 640 -17.05 -28.74 -1.78
N LYS A 641 -16.73 -27.49 -2.15
CA LYS A 641 -16.20 -26.47 -1.21
C LYS A 641 -17.23 -25.95 -0.20
N LEU A 642 -18.52 -26.18 -0.42
CA LEU A 642 -19.58 -25.92 0.56
C LEU A 642 -19.69 -27.09 1.55
N TRP A 643 -19.63 -28.32 1.05
CA TRP A 643 -19.57 -29.57 1.81
C TRP A 643 -18.35 -29.61 2.75
N GLU A 644 -17.15 -29.40 2.22
CA GLU A 644 -15.89 -29.25 2.97
C GLU A 644 -16.04 -28.30 4.16
N ARG A 645 -16.75 -27.17 3.99
CA ARG A 645 -16.93 -26.14 5.02
C ARG A 645 -17.91 -26.53 6.13
N VAL A 646 -18.87 -27.41 5.84
CA VAL A 646 -19.72 -28.02 6.88
C VAL A 646 -18.86 -28.98 7.71
N ILE A 647 -18.01 -29.79 7.08
CA ILE A 647 -17.07 -30.69 7.76
C ILE A 647 -16.01 -29.89 8.55
N GLU A 648 -15.40 -28.86 7.98
CA GLU A 648 -14.44 -27.93 8.63
C GLU A 648 -15.00 -27.42 9.97
N ARG A 649 -16.27 -26.99 9.97
CA ARG A 649 -16.95 -26.48 11.16
C ARG A 649 -17.20 -27.55 12.21
N ARG A 650 -17.45 -28.80 11.81
CA ARG A 650 -17.69 -29.93 12.72
C ARG A 650 -16.39 -30.39 13.37
N LEU A 651 -15.31 -30.54 12.59
CA LEU A 651 -13.97 -30.86 13.12
C LEU A 651 -13.53 -29.82 14.16
N ARG A 652 -13.67 -28.51 13.87
CA ARG A 652 -13.34 -27.40 14.79
C ARG A 652 -14.17 -27.36 16.09
N LYS A 653 -15.14 -28.26 16.29
CA LYS A 653 -15.85 -28.46 17.57
C LYS A 653 -15.39 -29.70 18.33
N GLU A 654 -14.74 -30.65 17.66
CA GLU A 654 -14.32 -31.94 18.21
C GLU A 654 -12.80 -32.01 18.41
N THR A 655 -12.01 -31.13 17.77
CA THR A 655 -10.55 -31.06 17.92
C THR A 655 -10.06 -29.72 18.47
N GLN A 656 -8.95 -29.76 19.21
CA GLN A 656 -8.20 -28.60 19.68
C GLN A 656 -6.80 -28.56 19.06
N VAL A 657 -6.19 -27.37 19.08
CA VAL A 657 -4.87 -27.05 18.49
C VAL A 657 -4.12 -26.16 19.49
N THR A 658 -2.83 -26.39 19.63
CA THR A 658 -1.91 -25.69 20.56
C THR A 658 -1.97 -24.16 20.45
N GLU A 659 -1.46 -23.46 21.47
CA GLU A 659 -1.38 -22.00 21.46
C GLU A 659 -0.39 -21.44 20.41
N ASN A 660 0.67 -22.18 20.10
CA ASN A 660 1.79 -21.72 19.28
C ASN A 660 1.42 -21.53 17.80
N GLN A 661 0.32 -22.12 17.34
CA GLN A 661 -0.12 -22.06 15.94
C GLN A 661 -1.04 -20.86 15.67
N PHE A 662 -0.50 -19.83 15.02
CA PHE A 662 -1.21 -18.61 14.61
C PHE A 662 -1.84 -18.70 13.21
N GLY A 663 -1.42 -19.66 12.39
CA GLY A 663 -1.94 -19.90 11.04
C GLY A 663 -3.32 -20.56 11.03
N PHE A 664 -4.24 -20.05 10.21
CA PHE A 664 -5.60 -20.58 9.96
C PHE A 664 -6.51 -20.77 11.20
N MET A 665 -6.14 -20.22 12.36
CA MET A 665 -6.89 -20.30 13.61
C MET A 665 -7.81 -19.08 13.83
N PRO A 666 -9.05 -19.29 14.33
CA PRO A 666 -9.97 -18.20 14.59
C PRO A 666 -9.45 -17.29 15.72
N GLY A 667 -9.53 -15.98 15.54
CA GLY A 667 -9.05 -15.03 16.55
C GLY A 667 -7.54 -15.04 16.79
N ARG A 668 -6.75 -15.61 15.87
CA ARG A 668 -5.29 -15.40 15.76
C ARG A 668 -4.98 -14.71 14.43
N SER A 669 -3.84 -14.02 14.31
CA SER A 669 -3.48 -13.30 13.07
C SER A 669 -1.98 -13.17 12.85
N THR A 670 -1.56 -12.93 11.59
CA THR A 670 -0.14 -12.64 11.26
C THR A 670 0.43 -11.50 12.09
N MET A 671 -0.39 -10.50 12.43
CA MET A 671 0.06 -9.36 13.22
C MET A 671 0.22 -9.68 14.71
N GLU A 672 -0.42 -10.75 15.20
CA GLU A 672 -0.24 -11.22 16.57
C GLU A 672 1.13 -11.87 16.72
N ALA A 673 1.50 -12.77 15.81
CA ALA A 673 2.86 -13.34 15.74
C ALA A 673 3.95 -12.27 15.50
N ILE A 674 3.74 -11.31 14.58
CA ILE A 674 4.67 -10.18 14.38
C ILE A 674 4.79 -9.29 15.64
N TYR A 675 3.68 -9.05 16.36
CA TYR A 675 3.69 -8.27 17.60
C TYR A 675 4.44 -9.01 18.72
N LEU A 676 4.13 -10.30 18.92
CA LEU A 676 4.78 -11.16 19.91
C LEU A 676 6.29 -11.21 19.70
N LEU A 677 6.75 -11.57 18.50
CA LEU A 677 8.18 -11.61 18.17
C LEU A 677 8.87 -10.26 18.47
N ARG A 678 8.25 -9.14 18.10
CA ARG A 678 8.80 -7.80 18.40
C ARG A 678 8.80 -7.46 19.89
N ARG A 679 7.80 -7.85 20.67
CA ARG A 679 7.80 -7.67 22.14
C ARG A 679 8.90 -8.53 22.78
N VAL A 680 9.10 -9.76 22.35
CA VAL A 680 10.19 -10.64 22.83
C VAL A 680 11.56 -10.01 22.57
N MET A 681 11.85 -9.61 21.32
CA MET A 681 13.11 -8.92 20.98
C MET A 681 13.30 -7.64 21.80
N GLU A 682 12.23 -6.89 22.06
CA GLU A 682 12.28 -5.70 22.93
C GLU A 682 12.59 -6.04 24.39
N GLN A 683 12.10 -7.17 24.94
CA GLN A 683 12.43 -7.61 26.31
C GLN A 683 13.87 -8.10 26.44
N TYR A 684 14.39 -8.92 25.51
CA TYR A 684 15.80 -9.32 25.52
C TYR A 684 16.72 -8.09 25.39
N ARG A 685 16.35 -7.12 24.55
CA ARG A 685 17.04 -5.82 24.42
C ARG A 685 17.02 -4.98 25.70
N MET A 686 15.95 -5.03 26.50
CA MET A 686 15.88 -4.36 27.82
C MET A 686 16.72 -5.06 28.90
N ALA A 687 16.78 -6.39 28.86
CA ALA A 687 17.58 -7.19 29.77
C ALA A 687 19.09 -7.20 29.42
N GLN A 688 19.49 -6.61 28.29
CA GLN A 688 20.83 -6.70 27.71
C GLN A 688 21.30 -8.16 27.48
N GLN A 689 20.37 -9.07 27.20
CA GLN A 689 20.61 -10.47 26.88
C GLN A 689 20.56 -10.66 25.37
N ASP A 690 21.49 -11.43 24.81
CA ASP A 690 21.46 -11.79 23.39
C ASP A 690 20.29 -12.73 23.09
N LEU A 691 19.82 -12.73 21.85
CA LEU A 691 18.70 -13.55 21.40
C LEU A 691 19.00 -14.15 20.04
N HIS A 692 18.90 -15.48 19.95
CA HIS A 692 19.13 -16.25 18.74
C HIS A 692 17.77 -16.64 18.14
N LEU A 693 17.58 -16.40 16.85
CA LEU A 693 16.34 -16.65 16.13
C LEU A 693 16.65 -17.51 14.91
N ILE A 694 15.84 -18.53 14.65
CA ILE A 694 15.83 -19.22 13.35
C ILE A 694 14.44 -19.17 12.74
N PHE A 695 14.38 -18.81 11.47
CA PHE A 695 13.20 -18.86 10.64
C PHE A 695 13.30 -20.09 9.74
N ILE A 696 12.30 -20.98 9.81
CA ILE A 696 12.26 -22.27 9.11
C ILE A 696 11.06 -22.26 8.16
N ASP A 697 11.26 -22.67 6.91
CA ASP A 697 10.23 -22.88 5.88
C ASP A 697 10.25 -24.37 5.48
N LEU A 698 9.07 -24.97 5.22
CA LEU A 698 8.94 -26.38 4.85
C LEU A 698 8.81 -26.60 3.33
N GLU A 699 9.53 -27.60 2.81
CA GLU A 699 9.67 -27.83 1.37
C GLU A 699 8.36 -28.26 0.68
N LYS A 700 7.66 -27.26 0.11
CA LYS A 700 6.40 -27.45 -0.63
C LYS A 700 5.33 -28.13 0.24
N ALA A 701 5.29 -27.81 1.53
CA ALA A 701 4.58 -28.58 2.58
C ALA A 701 3.18 -29.08 2.20
N TYR A 702 2.31 -28.21 1.68
CA TYR A 702 0.95 -28.57 1.23
C TYR A 702 0.92 -29.63 0.13
N ASP A 703 1.88 -29.59 -0.79
CA ASP A 703 1.91 -30.40 -2.00
C ASP A 703 2.50 -31.80 -1.73
N ARG A 704 3.18 -32.00 -0.57
CA ARG A 704 3.93 -33.22 -0.22
C ARG A 704 3.48 -33.96 1.05
N VAL A 705 2.39 -33.55 1.71
CA VAL A 705 1.80 -34.25 2.86
C VAL A 705 1.48 -35.73 2.55
N PRO A 706 2.08 -36.73 3.24
CA PRO A 706 1.67 -38.13 3.12
C PRO A 706 0.26 -38.35 3.68
N ARG A 707 -0.58 -39.13 2.96
CA ARG A 707 -1.99 -39.31 3.31
C ARG A 707 -2.21 -40.13 4.58
N GLU A 708 -1.38 -41.13 4.83
CA GLU A 708 -1.51 -41.96 6.05
C GLU A 708 -1.26 -41.14 7.33
N ILE A 709 -0.36 -40.16 7.25
CA ILE A 709 -0.09 -39.22 8.34
C ILE A 709 -1.29 -38.29 8.57
N LEU A 710 -2.03 -37.91 7.51
CA LEU A 710 -3.30 -37.19 7.67
C LEU A 710 -4.36 -38.05 8.39
N TRP A 711 -4.46 -39.36 8.11
CA TRP A 711 -5.41 -40.23 8.81
C TRP A 711 -5.02 -40.40 10.27
N LYS A 712 -3.78 -40.83 10.56
CA LYS A 712 -3.27 -41.00 11.92
C LYS A 712 -3.34 -39.71 12.76
N ALA A 713 -3.12 -38.54 12.16
CA ALA A 713 -3.27 -37.26 12.86
C ALA A 713 -4.73 -36.92 13.22
N LEU A 714 -5.70 -37.28 12.38
CA LEU A 714 -7.13 -37.13 12.71
C LEU A 714 -7.54 -38.10 13.82
N GLU A 715 -7.04 -39.35 13.78
CA GLU A 715 -7.29 -40.36 14.81
C GLU A 715 -6.70 -39.95 16.17
N LYS A 716 -5.42 -39.53 16.22
CA LYS A 716 -4.78 -39.04 17.45
C LYS A 716 -5.45 -37.79 18.03
N LYS A 717 -6.09 -36.94 17.21
CA LYS A 717 -6.93 -35.81 17.69
C LYS A 717 -8.37 -36.21 18.03
N GLY A 718 -8.69 -37.50 18.09
CA GLY A 718 -10.00 -38.01 18.53
C GLY A 718 -11.14 -37.81 17.53
N VAL A 719 -10.83 -37.51 16.26
CA VAL A 719 -11.85 -37.31 15.22
C VAL A 719 -12.60 -38.62 14.96
N ARG A 720 -13.94 -38.55 14.92
CA ARG A 720 -14.76 -39.74 14.63
C ARG A 720 -14.40 -40.36 13.29
N VAL A 721 -14.28 -41.68 13.27
CA VAL A 721 -14.11 -42.52 12.05
C VAL A 721 -15.13 -42.14 10.96
N ALA A 722 -16.34 -41.76 11.36
CA ALA A 722 -17.40 -41.30 10.47
C ALA A 722 -17.07 -40.04 9.65
N TYR A 723 -16.20 -39.15 10.16
CA TYR A 723 -15.67 -38.01 9.40
C TYR A 723 -14.37 -38.37 8.69
N ILE A 724 -13.49 -39.17 9.30
CA ILE A 724 -12.23 -39.61 8.66
C ILE A 724 -12.50 -40.30 7.32
N ARG A 725 -13.42 -41.29 7.29
CA ARG A 725 -13.84 -41.95 6.04
C ARG A 725 -14.43 -40.99 5.01
N ALA A 726 -15.18 -39.99 5.45
CA ALA A 726 -15.76 -38.98 4.57
C ALA A 726 -14.72 -37.97 4.03
N ILE A 727 -13.56 -37.83 4.69
CA ILE A 727 -12.41 -37.03 4.22
C ILE A 727 -11.51 -37.89 3.33
N GLN A 728 -11.29 -39.17 3.67
CA GLN A 728 -10.58 -40.15 2.82
C GLN A 728 -11.18 -40.20 1.41
N ASP A 729 -12.51 -40.26 1.30
CA ASP A 729 -13.19 -40.22 -0.01
C ASP A 729 -13.01 -38.89 -0.77
N MET A 730 -12.71 -37.76 -0.11
CA MET A 730 -12.34 -36.49 -0.80
C MET A 730 -10.95 -36.56 -1.47
N TYR A 731 -10.12 -37.54 -1.11
CA TYR A 731 -8.78 -37.76 -1.66
C TYR A 731 -8.68 -39.07 -2.48
N ASP A 732 -9.67 -39.95 -2.39
CA ASP A 732 -9.75 -41.16 -3.21
C ASP A 732 -9.95 -40.83 -4.70
N ARG A 733 -9.21 -41.51 -5.58
CA ARG A 733 -9.28 -41.42 -7.06
C ARG A 733 -9.35 -40.00 -7.66
N VAL A 734 -8.67 -39.02 -7.06
CA VAL A 734 -8.68 -37.62 -7.53
C VAL A 734 -7.75 -37.35 -8.72
N SER A 735 -8.22 -36.57 -9.70
CA SER A 735 -7.47 -36.19 -10.91
C SER A 735 -7.32 -34.68 -11.09
N THR A 736 -6.33 -34.26 -11.89
CA THR A 736 -6.26 -32.87 -12.36
C THR A 736 -5.69 -32.71 -13.76
N SER A 737 -6.09 -31.64 -14.45
CA SER A 737 -5.53 -31.14 -15.71
C SER A 737 -4.82 -29.80 -15.50
N VAL A 738 -3.82 -29.44 -16.31
CA VAL A 738 -3.18 -28.11 -16.26
C VAL A 738 -3.73 -27.19 -17.35
N ARG A 739 -4.34 -26.07 -16.95
CA ARG A 739 -4.87 -25.04 -17.87
C ARG A 739 -3.84 -23.95 -18.14
N THR A 740 -3.27 -24.00 -19.33
CA THR A 740 -2.29 -23.03 -19.88
C THR A 740 -2.97 -21.97 -20.77
N GLN A 741 -2.20 -21.09 -21.44
CA GLN A 741 -2.76 -20.19 -22.46
C GLN A 741 -3.05 -20.89 -23.81
N GLY A 742 -2.31 -21.96 -24.16
CA GLY A 742 -2.54 -22.76 -25.36
C GLY A 742 -3.63 -23.83 -25.21
N GLY A 743 -4.28 -23.90 -24.04
CA GLY A 743 -5.34 -24.87 -23.71
C GLY A 743 -5.08 -25.65 -22.42
N GLU A 744 -5.96 -26.62 -22.16
CA GLU A 744 -5.79 -27.62 -21.10
C GLU A 744 -4.81 -28.72 -21.55
N SER A 745 -4.18 -29.40 -20.58
CA SER A 745 -3.54 -30.71 -20.77
C SER A 745 -4.55 -31.84 -20.58
N ASP A 746 -4.12 -33.07 -20.83
CA ASP A 746 -4.79 -34.27 -20.34
C ASP A 746 -4.84 -34.28 -18.80
N ASP A 747 -5.74 -35.10 -18.25
CA ASP A 747 -5.83 -35.39 -16.82
C ASP A 747 -4.70 -36.33 -16.36
N PHE A 748 -4.27 -36.18 -15.12
CA PHE A 748 -3.37 -37.09 -14.43
C PHE A 748 -3.78 -37.27 -12.95
N PRO A 749 -3.42 -38.40 -12.30
CA PRO A 749 -3.78 -38.66 -10.90
C PRO A 749 -2.93 -37.83 -9.92
N ILE A 750 -3.47 -37.63 -8.71
CA ILE A 750 -2.77 -37.04 -7.56
C ILE A 750 -2.77 -38.06 -6.42
N THR A 751 -1.60 -38.51 -5.98
CA THR A 751 -1.47 -39.51 -4.90
C THR A 751 -1.00 -38.92 -3.56
N ILE A 752 -0.20 -37.84 -3.56
CA ILE A 752 0.27 -37.16 -2.34
C ILE A 752 -0.29 -35.73 -2.21
N GLY A 753 -0.17 -35.15 -1.02
CA GLY A 753 -0.49 -33.75 -0.76
C GLY A 753 -1.96 -33.44 -0.52
N LEU A 754 -2.20 -32.22 -0.06
CA LEU A 754 -3.51 -31.66 0.23
C LEU A 754 -4.09 -30.89 -0.98
N HIS A 755 -5.39 -30.64 -0.96
CA HIS A 755 -6.07 -29.95 -2.07
C HIS A 755 -5.81 -28.43 -2.04
N GLN A 756 -4.78 -27.98 -2.75
CA GLN A 756 -4.39 -26.55 -2.82
C GLN A 756 -5.45 -25.67 -3.52
N GLY A 757 -6.46 -25.25 -2.77
CA GLY A 757 -7.67 -24.57 -3.25
C GLY A 757 -8.95 -24.97 -2.51
N SER A 758 -8.88 -26.02 -1.69
CA SER A 758 -9.85 -26.47 -0.69
C SER A 758 -10.10 -25.44 0.42
N THR A 759 -11.27 -25.55 1.04
CA THR A 759 -11.66 -24.81 2.25
C THR A 759 -11.31 -25.56 3.54
N LEU A 760 -11.21 -26.90 3.48
CA LEU A 760 -10.91 -27.78 4.60
C LEU A 760 -9.40 -28.04 4.77
N SER A 761 -8.66 -28.21 3.66
CA SER A 761 -7.21 -28.51 3.66
C SER A 761 -6.36 -27.60 4.55
N PRO A 762 -6.61 -26.27 4.68
CA PRO A 762 -5.82 -25.44 5.57
C PRO A 762 -5.90 -25.85 7.05
N TYR A 763 -7.06 -26.37 7.49
CA TYR A 763 -7.21 -26.84 8.87
C TYR A 763 -6.69 -28.27 9.06
N LEU A 764 -6.78 -29.13 8.04
CA LEU A 764 -6.14 -30.44 8.05
C LEU A 764 -4.61 -30.31 8.18
N PHE A 765 -3.99 -29.41 7.42
CA PHE A 765 -2.56 -29.09 7.54
C PHE A 765 -2.18 -28.64 8.97
N THR A 766 -2.99 -27.74 9.55
CA THR A 766 -2.83 -27.31 10.95
C THR A 766 -2.90 -28.49 11.92
N LEU A 767 -3.88 -29.39 11.79
CA LEU A 767 -4.02 -30.55 12.69
C LEU A 767 -2.84 -31.54 12.57
N ILE A 768 -2.33 -31.79 11.36
CA ILE A 768 -1.15 -32.64 11.15
C ILE A 768 0.07 -32.03 11.84
N LEU A 769 0.39 -30.76 11.53
CA LEU A 769 1.60 -30.13 12.07
C LEU A 769 1.52 -29.97 13.60
N ASP A 770 0.31 -29.74 14.14
CA ASP A 770 0.05 -29.75 15.57
C ASP A 770 0.32 -31.12 16.20
N VAL A 771 -0.21 -32.22 15.62
CA VAL A 771 0.03 -33.60 16.08
C VAL A 771 1.50 -34.00 16.07
N LEU A 772 2.22 -33.64 15.00
CA LEU A 772 3.62 -34.02 14.80
C LEU A 772 4.56 -33.23 15.70
N THR A 773 4.22 -32.00 16.06
CA THR A 773 5.09 -31.12 16.88
C THR A 773 4.66 -31.01 18.34
N GLU A 774 3.54 -31.61 18.73
CA GLU A 774 2.92 -31.55 20.06
C GLU A 774 3.88 -31.78 21.23
N GLN A 775 4.82 -32.72 21.09
CA GLN A 775 5.80 -33.08 22.12
C GLN A 775 7.06 -32.18 22.13
N ILE A 776 7.31 -31.42 21.05
CA ILE A 776 8.51 -30.58 20.87
C ILE A 776 8.17 -29.08 20.86
N GLN A 777 6.90 -28.73 21.07
CA GLN A 777 6.44 -27.37 21.26
C GLN A 777 6.63 -26.92 22.70
N GLU A 778 7.67 -26.12 22.93
CA GLU A 778 7.82 -25.33 24.16
C GLU A 778 6.73 -24.24 24.27
N ILE A 779 6.73 -23.48 25.38
CA ILE A 779 5.91 -22.28 25.57
C ILE A 779 5.96 -21.39 24.31
N ALA A 780 4.80 -20.86 23.87
CA ALA A 780 4.59 -20.03 22.67
C ALA A 780 5.50 -18.78 22.50
N LEU A 781 6.37 -18.51 23.48
CA LEU A 781 7.44 -17.51 23.47
C LEU A 781 8.74 -18.00 22.81
N ARG A 782 9.01 -19.31 22.87
CA ARG A 782 10.22 -19.96 22.33
C ARG A 782 9.96 -20.69 21.00
N CYS A 783 8.69 -20.97 20.70
CA CYS A 783 8.24 -21.57 19.44
C CYS A 783 6.98 -20.85 18.94
N MET A 784 6.99 -20.37 17.69
CA MET A 784 5.83 -19.76 17.02
C MET A 784 5.65 -20.35 15.62
N LEU A 785 4.44 -20.83 15.30
CA LEU A 785 4.10 -21.37 13.99
C LEU A 785 3.05 -20.49 13.30
N PHE A 786 3.20 -20.26 12.00
CA PHE A 786 2.16 -19.70 11.15
C PHE A 786 2.03 -20.57 9.90
N ALA A 787 1.24 -21.64 10.01
CA ALA A 787 1.20 -22.72 9.04
C ALA A 787 2.61 -23.28 8.78
N ASP A 788 3.14 -23.12 7.57
CA ASP A 788 4.45 -23.59 7.11
C ASP A 788 5.63 -22.65 7.45
N ASP A 789 5.37 -21.41 7.91
CA ASP A 789 6.38 -20.50 8.46
C ASP A 789 6.58 -20.80 9.97
N ILE A 790 7.73 -21.35 10.38
CA ILE A 790 8.07 -21.68 11.79
C ILE A 790 9.19 -20.75 12.29
N VAL A 791 9.13 -20.34 13.57
CA VAL A 791 10.18 -19.58 14.26
C VAL A 791 10.52 -20.25 15.58
N LEU A 792 11.80 -20.58 15.78
CA LEU A 792 12.34 -21.03 17.06
C LEU A 792 13.28 -19.96 17.62
N LEU A 793 13.32 -19.84 18.95
CA LEU A 793 14.08 -18.83 19.67
C LEU A 793 14.98 -19.50 20.71
N GLY A 794 16.17 -18.97 20.95
CA GLY A 794 17.14 -19.49 21.92
C GLY A 794 18.02 -18.40 22.53
N GLU A 795 18.63 -18.73 23.67
CA GLU A 795 19.50 -17.83 24.45
C GLU A 795 21.00 -18.11 24.19
N SER A 796 21.31 -19.17 23.44
CA SER A 796 22.62 -19.41 22.82
C SER A 796 22.48 -20.09 21.45
N ARG A 797 23.60 -20.27 20.73
CA ARG A 797 23.63 -20.98 19.43
C ARG A 797 23.45 -22.49 19.59
N GLU A 798 23.98 -23.02 20.69
CA GLU A 798 23.98 -24.41 21.07
C GLU A 798 22.55 -24.88 21.38
N GLU A 799 21.84 -24.16 22.26
CA GLU A 799 20.42 -24.41 22.57
C GLU A 799 19.55 -24.34 21.29
N LEU A 800 19.86 -23.43 20.37
CA LEU A 800 19.12 -23.29 19.12
C LEU A 800 19.40 -24.43 18.13
N ASN A 801 20.63 -24.98 18.10
CA ASN A 801 20.99 -26.16 17.32
C ASN A 801 20.31 -27.43 17.86
N GLU A 802 20.29 -27.62 19.17
CA GLU A 802 19.61 -28.76 19.82
C GLU A 802 18.11 -28.76 19.50
N ARG A 803 17.46 -27.59 19.61
CA ARG A 803 16.07 -27.38 19.17
C ARG A 803 15.89 -27.70 17.69
N LEU A 804 16.75 -27.15 16.83
CA LEU A 804 16.66 -27.30 15.39
C LEU A 804 16.81 -28.75 14.93
N GLU A 805 17.78 -29.48 15.48
CA GLU A 805 18.00 -30.89 15.18
C GLU A 805 16.84 -31.76 15.67
N THR A 806 16.27 -31.45 16.84
CA THR A 806 15.05 -32.08 17.34
C THR A 806 13.88 -31.86 16.37
N TRP A 807 13.64 -30.60 15.97
CA TRP A 807 12.59 -30.26 14.99
C TRP A 807 12.82 -30.89 13.61
N ARG A 808 14.08 -30.97 13.16
CA ARG A 808 14.45 -31.66 11.92
C ARG A 808 14.11 -33.15 12.00
N ARG A 809 14.57 -33.86 13.05
CA ARG A 809 14.31 -35.30 13.23
C ARG A 809 12.81 -35.61 13.25
N THR A 810 12.05 -34.88 14.06
CA THR A 810 10.60 -35.11 14.21
C THR A 810 9.83 -34.84 12.92
N LEU A 811 10.22 -33.86 12.12
CA LEU A 811 9.54 -33.56 10.85
C LEU A 811 10.00 -34.46 9.69
N GLU A 812 11.30 -34.73 9.56
CA GLU A 812 11.85 -35.50 8.43
C GLU A 812 11.49 -37.00 8.50
N THR A 813 11.40 -37.58 9.71
CA THR A 813 10.87 -38.96 9.91
C THR A 813 9.44 -39.12 9.40
N HIS A 814 8.62 -38.08 9.56
CA HIS A 814 7.23 -37.98 9.11
C HIS A 814 7.10 -37.35 7.71
N GLY A 815 8.16 -37.36 6.90
CA GLY A 815 8.12 -36.95 5.49
C GLY A 815 8.10 -35.45 5.22
N PHE A 816 8.31 -34.59 6.22
CA PHE A 816 8.39 -33.12 6.06
C PHE A 816 9.85 -32.64 6.10
N ARG A 817 10.37 -32.18 4.95
CA ARG A 817 11.74 -31.62 4.87
C ARG A 817 11.81 -30.12 5.14
N LEU A 818 12.85 -29.71 5.86
CA LEU A 818 13.16 -28.31 6.14
C LEU A 818 13.89 -27.69 4.94
N SER A 819 13.46 -26.51 4.50
CA SER A 819 13.98 -25.86 3.29
C SER A 819 15.32 -25.17 3.58
N ARG A 820 16.41 -25.91 3.33
CA ARG A 820 17.79 -25.46 3.55
C ARG A 820 18.09 -24.10 2.90
N SER A 821 17.62 -23.87 1.68
CA SER A 821 17.85 -22.65 0.88
C SER A 821 16.94 -21.46 1.20
N LYS A 822 16.07 -21.56 2.22
CA LYS A 822 15.18 -20.48 2.67
C LYS A 822 15.18 -20.26 4.18
N SER A 823 15.67 -21.24 4.94
CA SER A 823 15.80 -21.11 6.38
C SER A 823 16.96 -20.16 6.65
N GLU A 824 16.74 -19.15 7.48
CA GLU A 824 17.72 -18.09 7.75
C GLU A 824 17.86 -17.90 9.27
N TYR A 825 19.09 -17.71 9.73
CA TYR A 825 19.45 -17.55 11.15
C TYR A 825 19.72 -16.07 11.45
N MET A 826 19.29 -15.57 12.60
CA MET A 826 19.47 -14.19 13.03
C MET A 826 19.98 -14.13 14.47
N GLU A 827 20.96 -13.26 14.70
CA GLU A 827 21.69 -13.15 15.97
C GLU A 827 21.57 -11.73 16.53
N CYS A 828 20.65 -11.54 17.46
CA CYS A 828 20.35 -10.24 18.07
C CYS A 828 21.34 -9.94 19.20
N LYS A 829 22.45 -9.26 18.87
CA LYS A 829 23.48 -8.86 19.85
C LYS A 829 23.04 -7.62 20.64
N PHE A 830 22.45 -7.85 21.81
CA PHE A 830 22.00 -6.81 22.74
C PHE A 830 22.91 -6.69 23.98
N ASN A 831 23.70 -7.72 24.27
CA ASN A 831 24.76 -7.69 25.26
C ASN A 831 25.97 -6.93 24.72
N LYS A 832 26.64 -6.15 25.58
CA LYS A 832 27.89 -5.45 25.23
C LYS A 832 29.14 -6.29 25.54
N ARG A 833 29.02 -7.39 26.30
CA ARG A 833 30.10 -8.34 26.56
C ARG A 833 30.18 -9.33 25.38
N ARG A 834 31.26 -9.26 24.59
CA ARG A 834 31.51 -10.24 23.51
C ARG A 834 31.73 -11.64 24.09
N ARG A 835 30.70 -12.49 24.06
CA ARG A 835 30.90 -13.94 23.99
C ARG A 835 31.14 -14.31 22.54
N VAL A 836 32.27 -14.95 22.26
CA VAL A 836 32.55 -15.57 20.96
C VAL A 836 32.21 -17.05 21.12
N SER A 837 31.05 -17.46 20.60
CA SER A 837 30.77 -18.87 20.35
C SER A 837 31.29 -19.21 18.96
N ASN A 838 32.11 -20.26 18.88
CA ASN A 838 32.61 -20.81 17.61
C ASN A 838 31.56 -21.75 16.95
N SER A 839 30.44 -22.02 17.63
CA SER A 839 29.37 -22.89 17.13
C SER A 839 28.68 -22.24 15.93
N GLU A 840 28.55 -22.97 14.82
CA GLU A 840 27.75 -22.57 13.66
C GLU A 840 26.34 -23.16 13.77
N VAL A 841 25.33 -22.51 13.20
CA VAL A 841 23.95 -23.03 13.19
C VAL A 841 23.69 -23.86 11.93
N LYS A 842 23.29 -25.13 12.06
CA LYS A 842 23.25 -26.09 10.93
C LYS A 842 21.99 -26.97 10.87
N ILE A 843 21.56 -27.37 9.67
CA ILE A 843 20.55 -28.40 9.41
C ILE A 843 21.25 -29.63 8.84
N GLY A 844 21.57 -30.60 9.71
CA GLY A 844 22.57 -31.61 9.40
C GLY A 844 23.90 -30.93 9.06
N ASP A 845 24.53 -31.31 7.95
CA ASP A 845 25.82 -30.76 7.50
C ASP A 845 25.71 -29.33 6.95
N HIS A 846 24.49 -28.84 6.67
CA HIS A 846 24.29 -27.57 5.97
C HIS A 846 24.26 -26.37 6.94
N ILE A 847 25.29 -25.53 6.88
CA ILE A 847 25.37 -24.26 7.61
C ILE A 847 24.29 -23.30 7.10
N ILE A 848 23.51 -22.74 8.02
CA ILE A 848 22.43 -21.79 7.72
C ILE A 848 23.02 -20.37 7.57
N PRO A 849 22.62 -19.60 6.54
CA PRO A 849 23.07 -18.22 6.39
C PRO A 849 22.63 -17.34 7.56
N GLN A 850 23.59 -16.65 8.19
CA GLN A 850 23.32 -15.61 9.20
C GLN A 850 22.90 -14.31 8.51
N VAL A 851 21.74 -13.76 8.88
CA VAL A 851 21.16 -12.54 8.31
C VAL A 851 20.87 -11.48 9.38
N THR A 852 21.15 -10.22 9.03
CA THR A 852 20.80 -9.05 9.87
C THR A 852 19.34 -8.61 9.70
N ARG A 853 18.66 -9.11 8.66
CA ARG A 853 17.27 -8.75 8.33
C ARG A 853 16.51 -9.92 7.70
N PHE A 854 15.35 -10.27 8.27
CA PHE A 854 14.49 -11.36 7.81
C PHE A 854 13.08 -10.83 7.50
N LYS A 855 12.32 -11.49 6.61
CA LYS A 855 10.96 -11.06 6.21
C LYS A 855 9.84 -11.95 6.75
N TYR A 856 9.66 -11.95 8.07
CA TYR A 856 8.62 -12.74 8.75
C TYR A 856 7.20 -12.21 8.50
N LEU A 857 6.32 -13.07 7.96
CA LEU A 857 4.90 -12.79 7.69
C LEU A 857 4.64 -11.46 6.95
N GLY A 858 5.62 -11.03 6.15
CA GLY A 858 5.61 -9.78 5.38
C GLY A 858 6.24 -8.57 6.07
N SER A 859 6.43 -8.56 7.40
CA SER A 859 7.16 -7.52 8.12
C SER A 859 8.67 -7.80 8.05
N VAL A 860 9.50 -6.77 7.98
CA VAL A 860 10.97 -6.94 8.08
C VAL A 860 11.40 -6.87 9.55
N ILE A 861 11.89 -7.99 10.05
CA ILE A 861 12.56 -8.12 11.35
C ILE A 861 14.04 -7.79 11.14
N GLN A 862 14.68 -7.15 12.13
CA GLN A 862 16.09 -6.78 12.10
C GLN A 862 16.77 -7.20 13.41
N ASP A 863 18.00 -7.67 13.33
CA ASP A 863 18.84 -8.12 14.45
C ASP A 863 18.93 -7.09 15.59
N ASP A 864 19.06 -5.81 15.26
CA ASP A 864 19.18 -4.71 16.20
C ASP A 864 17.84 -4.27 16.86
N GLY A 865 16.72 -4.87 16.43
CA GLY A 865 15.37 -4.59 16.91
C GLY A 865 14.71 -3.31 16.37
N GLU A 866 15.34 -2.56 15.45
CA GLU A 866 14.73 -1.37 14.83
C GLU A 866 13.69 -1.74 13.76
N ILE A 867 12.97 -0.72 13.28
CA ILE A 867 11.90 -0.85 12.29
C ILE A 867 12.21 -0.24 10.92
N GLU A 868 13.37 0.40 10.74
CA GLU A 868 13.70 1.16 9.52
C GLU A 868 13.65 0.28 8.25
N GLY A 869 14.11 -0.97 8.32
CA GLY A 869 13.95 -1.94 7.22
C GLY A 869 12.49 -2.19 6.83
N ASP A 870 11.57 -2.26 7.79
CA ASP A 870 10.14 -2.47 7.52
C ASP A 870 9.47 -1.18 7.05
N VAL A 871 9.86 -0.01 7.57
CA VAL A 871 9.43 1.32 7.08
C VAL A 871 9.76 1.46 5.60
N ASN A 872 10.99 1.12 5.18
CA ASN A 872 11.38 1.09 3.77
C ASN A 872 10.58 0.06 2.98
N HIS A 873 10.44 -1.17 3.49
CA HIS A 873 9.75 -2.24 2.79
C HIS A 873 8.26 -1.94 2.56
N ARG A 874 7.55 -1.42 3.57
CA ARG A 874 6.16 -0.98 3.49
C ARG A 874 5.98 0.22 2.55
N THR A 875 6.90 1.17 2.59
CA THR A 875 6.90 2.33 1.68
C THR A 875 7.03 1.89 0.22
N GLN A 876 7.96 0.98 -0.08
CA GLN A 876 8.10 0.40 -1.42
C GLN A 876 6.90 -0.49 -1.81
N ALA A 877 6.31 -1.25 -0.88
CA ALA A 877 5.10 -2.02 -1.14
C ALA A 877 3.91 -1.11 -1.52
N GLY A 878 3.77 0.06 -0.88
CA GLY A 878 2.85 1.11 -1.27
C GLY A 878 3.12 1.65 -2.68
N TRP A 879 4.36 2.04 -2.96
CA TRP A 879 4.74 2.51 -4.29
C TRP A 879 4.50 1.48 -5.39
N MET A 880 4.77 0.20 -5.14
CA MET A 880 4.49 -0.86 -6.11
C MET A 880 2.99 -1.08 -6.34
N LYS A 881 2.14 -0.87 -5.32
CA LYS A 881 0.68 -0.85 -5.49
C LYS A 881 0.19 0.37 -6.25
N TRP A 882 0.74 1.55 -5.96
CA TRP A 882 0.42 2.81 -6.65
C TRP A 882 0.82 2.75 -8.12
N ARG A 883 2.05 2.32 -8.44
CA ARG A 883 2.57 2.17 -9.82
C ARG A 883 1.72 1.21 -10.64
N LYS A 884 1.32 0.06 -10.07
CA LYS A 884 0.39 -0.89 -10.70
C LYS A 884 -1.03 -0.34 -10.95
N ALA A 885 -1.36 0.80 -10.34
CA ALA A 885 -2.61 1.51 -10.48
C ALA A 885 -2.49 2.88 -11.17
N SER A 886 -1.29 3.29 -11.61
CA SER A 886 -1.04 4.62 -12.20
C SER A 886 -1.97 4.90 -13.38
N GLY A 887 -2.21 3.90 -14.22
CA GLY A 887 -3.15 4.02 -15.34
C GLY A 887 -4.61 4.24 -14.93
N VAL A 888 -5.00 4.13 -13.66
CA VAL A 888 -6.30 4.62 -13.12
C VAL A 888 -6.10 5.95 -12.41
N LEU A 889 -5.07 6.04 -11.55
CA LEU A 889 -4.83 7.15 -10.65
C LEU A 889 -4.38 8.44 -11.38
N CYS A 890 -3.69 8.32 -12.51
CA CYS A 890 -3.24 9.45 -13.33
C CYS A 890 -4.14 9.69 -14.56
N ASP A 891 -5.16 8.86 -14.80
CA ASP A 891 -6.14 9.07 -15.87
C ASP A 891 -6.95 10.34 -15.58
N ALA A 892 -6.88 11.34 -16.46
CA ALA A 892 -7.58 12.62 -16.30
C ALA A 892 -9.12 12.47 -16.30
N LYS A 893 -9.65 11.37 -16.86
CA LYS A 893 -11.10 11.12 -16.98
C LYS A 893 -11.71 10.45 -15.73
N VAL A 894 -10.90 10.17 -14.71
CA VAL A 894 -11.33 9.54 -13.45
C VAL A 894 -11.49 10.62 -12.37
N PRO A 895 -12.69 10.81 -11.77
CA PRO A 895 -12.94 11.84 -10.76
C PRO A 895 -12.00 11.76 -9.56
N ILE A 896 -11.56 12.92 -9.06
CA ILE A 896 -10.54 13.02 -8.00
C ILE A 896 -10.99 12.32 -6.70
N LYS A 897 -12.27 12.47 -6.31
CA LYS A 897 -12.85 11.74 -5.17
C LYS A 897 -12.77 10.20 -5.33
N LEU A 898 -12.93 9.68 -6.55
CA LEU A 898 -12.78 8.25 -6.84
C LEU A 898 -11.31 7.80 -6.84
N LYS A 899 -10.39 8.59 -7.40
CA LYS A 899 -8.94 8.35 -7.26
C LYS A 899 -8.55 8.26 -5.78
N GLY A 900 -9.11 9.12 -4.94
CA GLY A 900 -9.00 9.07 -3.49
C GLY A 900 -9.52 7.78 -2.86
N LYS A 901 -10.76 7.36 -3.18
CA LYS A 901 -11.29 6.07 -2.70
C LYS A 901 -10.40 4.90 -3.14
N PHE A 902 -9.93 4.90 -4.38
CA PHE A 902 -8.97 3.92 -4.88
C PHE A 902 -7.69 3.88 -4.02
N TYR A 903 -7.08 5.03 -3.73
CA TYR A 903 -5.90 5.10 -2.86
C TYR A 903 -6.17 4.51 -1.47
N ARG A 904 -7.29 4.91 -0.83
CA ARG A 904 -7.71 4.42 0.50
C ARG A 904 -7.94 2.91 0.52
N THR A 905 -8.59 2.36 -0.51
CA THR A 905 -8.93 0.93 -0.60
C THR A 905 -7.73 0.06 -1.03
N ALA A 906 -6.88 0.50 -1.96
CA ALA A 906 -5.92 -0.39 -2.65
C ALA A 906 -4.43 -0.09 -2.44
N VAL A 907 -4.05 1.13 -2.04
CA VAL A 907 -2.64 1.56 -1.90
C VAL A 907 -2.27 1.71 -0.43
N ARG A 908 -3.01 2.54 0.33
CA ARG A 908 -2.79 2.79 1.75
C ARG A 908 -2.66 1.50 2.60
N PRO A 909 -3.49 0.45 2.42
CA PRO A 909 -3.39 -0.76 3.25
C PRO A 909 -2.11 -1.57 3.06
N ALA A 910 -1.39 -1.39 1.94
CA ALA A 910 -0.09 -2.03 1.72
C ALA A 910 1.05 -1.36 2.51
N ILE A 911 0.90 -0.05 2.79
CA ILE A 911 1.81 0.75 3.62
C ILE A 911 1.48 0.50 5.10
N LEU A 912 0.19 0.54 5.47
CA LEU A 912 -0.29 0.39 6.86
C LEU A 912 -0.26 -1.04 7.41
N TYR A 913 0.22 -2.02 6.65
CA TYR A 913 0.53 -3.36 7.19
C TYR A 913 1.71 -3.24 8.18
N GLY A 914 1.71 -3.98 9.29
CA GLY A 914 2.79 -3.96 10.29
C GLY A 914 2.84 -2.71 11.20
N THR A 915 2.34 -1.54 10.77
CA THR A 915 2.55 -0.24 11.47
C THR A 915 1.98 -0.15 12.89
N LYS A 916 1.06 -1.07 13.23
CA LYS A 916 0.51 -1.22 14.58
C LYS A 916 1.43 -1.93 15.59
N CYS A 917 2.54 -2.51 15.12
CA CYS A 917 3.55 -3.22 15.91
C CYS A 917 4.90 -2.50 15.90
N TRP A 918 4.91 -1.22 15.51
CA TRP A 918 6.13 -0.44 15.28
C TRP A 918 6.46 0.51 16.43
N ALA A 919 7.69 0.45 16.93
CA ALA A 919 8.23 1.44 17.85
C ALA A 919 8.58 2.76 17.10
N VAL A 920 7.56 3.56 16.76
CA VAL A 920 7.71 4.67 15.80
C VAL A 920 8.46 5.90 16.36
N LYS A 921 9.41 6.39 15.56
CA LYS A 921 10.16 7.64 15.71
C LYS A 921 9.68 8.65 14.64
N SER A 922 9.76 9.95 14.92
CA SER A 922 9.25 11.01 14.03
C SER A 922 9.85 10.96 12.61
N GLN A 923 11.11 10.52 12.48
CA GLN A 923 11.76 10.33 11.17
C GLN A 923 11.01 9.29 10.29
N HIS A 924 10.47 8.23 10.89
CA HIS A 924 9.71 7.19 10.19
C HIS A 924 8.32 7.71 9.76
N GLU A 925 7.69 8.55 10.59
CA GLU A 925 6.39 9.19 10.32
C GLU A 925 6.52 10.18 9.16
N ASN A 926 7.54 11.03 9.19
CA ASN A 926 7.89 11.93 8.10
C ASN A 926 8.15 11.16 6.79
N LYS A 927 8.92 10.07 6.85
CA LYS A 927 9.23 9.23 5.68
C LYS A 927 7.98 8.61 5.03
N VAL A 928 7.05 8.11 5.83
CA VAL A 928 5.77 7.56 5.35
C VAL A 928 4.80 8.66 4.88
N GLY A 929 4.75 9.79 5.59
CA GLY A 929 3.92 10.96 5.23
C GLY A 929 4.35 11.63 3.92
N VAL A 930 5.65 11.77 3.67
CA VAL A 930 6.21 12.24 2.40
C VAL A 930 5.88 11.26 1.27
N ALA A 931 5.98 9.95 1.51
CA ALA A 931 5.61 8.94 0.52
C ALA A 931 4.12 8.99 0.16
N GLU A 932 3.23 9.20 1.14
CA GLU A 932 1.81 9.49 0.86
C GLU A 932 1.64 10.73 0.01
N MET A 933 2.18 11.89 0.43
CA MET A 933 1.85 13.14 -0.26
C MET A 933 2.33 13.15 -1.70
N ARG A 934 3.47 12.53 -2.01
CA ARG A 934 3.90 12.29 -3.39
C ARG A 934 2.85 11.46 -4.15
N MET A 935 2.43 10.31 -3.62
CA MET A 935 1.36 9.48 -4.23
C MET A 935 0.05 10.25 -4.47
N LEU A 936 -0.37 11.13 -3.54
CA LEU A 936 -1.61 11.92 -3.65
C LEU A 936 -1.51 13.09 -4.64
N ARG A 937 -0.33 13.70 -4.78
CA ARG A 937 -0.09 14.78 -5.74
C ARG A 937 0.03 14.28 -7.17
N TRP A 938 0.73 13.17 -7.39
CA TRP A 938 0.90 12.56 -8.72
C TRP A 938 -0.43 12.10 -9.34
N MET A 939 -1.38 11.63 -8.52
CA MET A 939 -2.73 11.24 -9.01
C MET A 939 -3.65 12.44 -9.29
N CYS A 940 -3.39 13.60 -8.67
CA CYS A 940 -4.04 14.87 -8.99
C CYS A 940 -3.39 15.59 -10.18
N GLY A 941 -2.23 15.11 -10.67
CA GLY A 941 -1.44 15.81 -11.70
C GLY A 941 -0.87 17.14 -11.20
N LYS A 942 -0.35 17.16 -9.96
CA LYS A 942 0.14 18.38 -9.29
C LYS A 942 1.56 18.25 -8.74
N THR A 943 2.29 19.37 -8.77
CA THR A 943 3.74 19.51 -8.52
C THR A 943 4.03 20.58 -7.46
N ARG A 944 5.28 20.66 -6.97
CA ARG A 944 5.73 21.66 -5.96
C ARG A 944 5.63 23.07 -6.48
N GLN A 945 5.76 23.20 -7.80
CA GLN A 945 5.68 24.45 -8.55
C GLN A 945 4.23 24.98 -8.60
N ASP A 946 3.21 24.12 -8.50
CA ASP A 946 1.81 24.54 -8.33
C ASP A 946 1.53 25.21 -6.96
N LYS A 947 2.41 25.05 -5.97
CA LYS A 947 2.32 25.61 -4.60
C LYS A 947 1.02 25.28 -3.83
N ILE A 948 0.24 24.29 -4.28
CA ILE A 948 -1.03 23.87 -3.66
C ILE A 948 -0.79 23.25 -2.27
N ARG A 949 -1.68 23.49 -1.31
CA ARG A 949 -1.57 22.95 0.07
C ARG A 949 -1.71 21.43 0.12
N ASN A 950 -1.02 20.79 1.07
CA ASN A 950 -1.12 19.33 1.28
C ASN A 950 -2.55 18.94 1.64
N GLU A 951 -3.13 19.77 2.52
CA GLU A 951 -4.45 19.66 3.11
C GLU A 951 -5.51 19.84 2.02
N ALA A 952 -5.36 20.85 1.15
CA ALA A 952 -6.26 21.07 0.01
C ALA A 952 -6.24 19.89 -0.99
N ILE A 953 -5.10 19.23 -1.22
CA ILE A 953 -5.09 18.01 -2.05
C ILE A 953 -5.74 16.84 -1.30
N ARG A 954 -5.40 16.63 -0.03
CA ARG A 954 -6.03 15.60 0.83
C ARG A 954 -7.55 15.76 0.86
N GLU A 955 -8.06 16.97 0.97
CA GLU A 955 -9.48 17.32 0.89
C GLU A 955 -10.06 16.98 -0.49
N ARG A 956 -9.42 17.44 -1.57
CA ARG A 956 -9.87 17.19 -2.96
C ARG A 956 -10.01 15.70 -3.31
N VAL A 957 -9.20 14.84 -2.68
CA VAL A 957 -9.31 13.37 -2.78
C VAL A 957 -10.10 12.71 -1.63
N GLY A 958 -10.41 13.43 -0.55
CA GLY A 958 -11.05 12.91 0.68
C GLY A 958 -10.17 11.95 1.51
N VAL A 959 -8.88 12.25 1.67
CA VAL A 959 -7.86 11.37 2.25
C VAL A 959 -7.19 12.04 3.46
N ALA A 960 -7.70 11.78 4.66
CA ALA A 960 -7.06 12.17 5.94
C ALA A 960 -5.64 11.56 6.06
N PRO A 961 -4.63 12.26 6.63
CA PRO A 961 -3.22 11.87 6.68
C PRO A 961 -2.89 10.42 7.07
N ILE A 962 -1.84 9.85 6.46
CA ILE A 962 -1.39 8.47 6.78
C ILE A 962 -0.87 8.29 8.21
N VAL A 963 -0.24 9.32 8.81
CA VAL A 963 0.32 9.24 10.17
C VAL A 963 -0.79 9.06 11.21
N GLU A 964 -1.88 9.83 11.11
CA GLU A 964 -3.11 9.60 11.89
C GLU A 964 -3.60 8.16 11.74
N LYS A 965 -3.56 7.60 10.53
CA LYS A 965 -4.00 6.21 10.27
C LYS A 965 -3.00 5.15 10.75
N MET A 966 -1.74 5.51 10.99
CA MET A 966 -0.79 4.66 11.71
C MET A 966 -1.13 4.62 13.20
N VAL A 967 -1.45 5.78 13.80
CA VAL A 967 -1.86 5.92 15.21
C VAL A 967 -3.22 5.23 15.45
N GLU A 968 -4.24 5.54 14.66
CA GLU A 968 -5.58 4.91 14.71
C GLU A 968 -5.48 3.37 14.64
N ASN A 969 -4.62 2.82 13.78
CA ASN A 969 -4.40 1.38 13.67
C ASN A 969 -3.67 0.80 14.89
N ARG A 970 -2.74 1.54 15.51
CA ARG A 970 -1.96 1.13 16.67
C ARG A 970 -2.78 1.18 17.96
N LEU A 971 -3.59 2.22 18.15
CA LEU A 971 -4.54 2.34 19.25
C LEU A 971 -5.68 1.32 19.14
N ARG A 972 -6.23 1.08 17.94
CA ARG A 972 -7.18 -0.04 17.74
C ARG A 972 -6.56 -1.41 18.00
N TRP A 973 -5.27 -1.59 17.76
CA TRP A 973 -4.55 -2.82 18.08
C TRP A 973 -4.33 -2.97 19.57
N PHE A 974 -3.87 -1.92 20.26
CA PHE A 974 -3.73 -1.88 21.71
C PHE A 974 -5.06 -2.24 22.39
N GLY A 975 -6.15 -1.54 22.06
CA GLY A 975 -7.48 -1.88 22.59
C GLY A 975 -7.99 -3.27 22.19
N HIS A 976 -7.49 -3.87 21.10
CA HIS A 976 -7.79 -5.27 20.76
C HIS A 976 -7.00 -6.25 21.63
N VAL A 977 -5.75 -5.94 21.99
CA VAL A 977 -4.95 -6.69 22.97
C VAL A 977 -5.59 -6.58 24.36
N GLU A 978 -5.94 -5.38 24.83
CA GLU A 978 -6.55 -5.19 26.16
C GLU A 978 -7.87 -5.95 26.36
N ARG A 979 -8.65 -6.15 25.29
CA ARG A 979 -9.89 -6.95 25.31
C ARG A 979 -9.67 -8.46 25.20
N ARG A 980 -8.43 -8.96 25.23
CA ARG A 980 -8.15 -10.40 25.26
C ARG A 980 -8.17 -10.91 26.70
N PRO A 981 -8.57 -12.18 26.92
CA PRO A 981 -8.40 -12.86 28.21
C PRO A 981 -6.96 -12.77 28.72
N VAL A 982 -6.78 -12.61 30.03
CA VAL A 982 -5.48 -12.36 30.68
C VAL A 982 -4.50 -13.52 30.48
N ASP A 983 -5.05 -14.73 30.50
CA ASP A 983 -4.39 -16.00 30.19
C ASP A 983 -3.89 -16.09 28.74
N SER A 984 -4.42 -15.33 27.79
CA SER A 984 -4.03 -15.47 26.38
C SER A 984 -2.58 -15.05 26.12
N VAL A 985 -1.86 -15.75 25.23
CA VAL A 985 -0.44 -15.50 24.91
C VAL A 985 -0.10 -14.00 24.77
N VAL A 986 -0.91 -13.24 24.02
CA VAL A 986 -0.66 -11.81 23.77
C VAL A 986 -0.80 -10.93 25.01
N ARG A 987 -1.60 -11.34 26.02
CA ARG A 987 -1.67 -10.67 27.33
C ARG A 987 -0.54 -11.11 28.24
N ARG A 988 -0.26 -12.41 28.34
CA ARG A 988 0.89 -12.94 29.11
C ARG A 988 2.19 -12.25 28.70
N VAL A 989 2.46 -12.14 27.40
CA VAL A 989 3.70 -11.52 26.88
C VAL A 989 3.75 -10.00 27.06
N ASP A 990 2.62 -9.29 27.12
CA ASP A 990 2.65 -7.86 27.43
C ASP A 990 2.79 -7.60 28.95
N GLN A 991 2.14 -8.40 29.79
CA GLN A 991 2.19 -8.28 31.26
C GLN A 991 3.47 -8.86 31.89
N MET A 992 4.27 -9.63 31.16
CA MET A 992 5.55 -10.15 31.65
C MET A 992 6.57 -9.04 31.96
N GLU A 993 6.74 -8.74 33.25
CA GLU A 993 7.85 -7.95 33.75
C GLU A 993 9.09 -8.83 33.96
N ARG A 994 10.08 -8.72 33.06
CA ARG A 994 11.44 -9.21 33.39
C ARG A 994 12.03 -8.27 34.45
N ARG A 995 12.24 -8.80 35.66
CA ARG A 995 12.84 -8.07 36.79
C ARG A 995 14.23 -7.54 36.38
N GLN A 996 14.48 -6.26 36.70
CA GLN A 996 15.69 -5.47 36.39
C GLN A 996 15.85 -4.98 34.92
N THR A 997 15.49 -3.71 34.69
CA THR A 997 15.78 -2.99 33.44
C THR A 997 17.19 -2.41 33.46
N ILE A 998 18.16 -3.10 32.87
CA ILE A 998 19.58 -2.67 32.87
C ILE A 998 19.78 -1.52 31.86
N ARG A 999 19.84 -0.28 32.37
CA ARG A 999 20.05 0.93 31.55
C ARG A 999 21.52 1.09 31.13
N GLY A 1000 21.90 0.49 30.00
CA GLY A 1000 23.21 0.71 29.40
C GLY A 1000 23.45 2.15 28.91
N ARG A 1001 24.71 2.62 28.93
CA ARG A 1001 25.12 3.96 28.45
C ARG A 1001 24.59 4.26 27.03
N GLY A 1002 23.94 5.42 26.86
CA GLY A 1002 23.37 5.94 25.61
C GLY A 1002 21.90 6.37 25.75
N ARG A 1003 21.32 7.00 24.72
CA ARG A 1003 19.86 7.26 24.68
C ARG A 1003 19.12 5.93 24.43
N PRO A 1004 18.16 5.51 25.28
CA PRO A 1004 17.43 4.26 25.07
C PRO A 1004 16.69 4.23 23.72
N LYS A 1005 16.72 3.08 23.02
CA LYS A 1005 15.89 2.85 21.84
C LYS A 1005 14.42 2.76 22.27
N LYS A 1006 13.61 3.70 21.77
CA LYS A 1006 12.18 3.89 22.08
C LYS A 1006 11.39 2.58 22.00
N THR A 1007 10.41 2.40 22.88
CA THR A 1007 9.63 1.16 23.00
C THR A 1007 8.24 1.27 22.39
N ILE A 1008 7.60 0.15 22.06
CA ILE A 1008 6.20 0.15 21.60
C ILE A 1008 5.23 0.66 22.69
N ARG A 1009 5.52 0.41 23.97
CA ARG A 1009 4.73 0.95 25.10
C ARG A 1009 4.87 2.47 25.21
N GLU A 1010 6.08 3.04 25.09
CA GLU A 1010 6.27 4.50 25.01
C GLU A 1010 5.59 5.14 23.80
N VAL A 1011 5.50 4.41 22.68
CA VAL A 1011 4.79 4.89 21.49
C VAL A 1011 3.28 4.86 21.70
N ILE A 1012 2.73 3.79 22.28
CA ILE A 1012 1.31 3.71 22.62
C ILE A 1012 0.96 4.79 23.65
N LYS A 1013 1.79 5.00 24.69
CA LYS A 1013 1.58 6.08 25.66
C LYS A 1013 1.61 7.45 24.98
N LYS A 1014 2.64 7.76 24.17
CA LYS A 1014 2.70 9.03 23.41
C LYS A 1014 1.51 9.21 22.47
N ASP A 1015 1.06 8.15 21.81
CA ASP A 1015 -0.13 8.20 20.94
C ASP A 1015 -1.39 8.52 21.76
N LEU A 1016 -1.57 7.85 22.90
CA LEU A 1016 -2.68 8.09 23.82
C LEU A 1016 -2.62 9.53 24.35
N GLU A 1017 -1.46 10.03 24.79
CA GLU A 1017 -1.23 11.42 25.21
C GLU A 1017 -1.63 12.41 24.10
N ILE A 1018 -1.12 12.23 22.88
CA ILE A 1018 -1.37 13.15 21.75
C ILE A 1018 -2.83 13.16 21.29
N ASN A 1019 -3.56 12.05 21.42
CA ASN A 1019 -4.93 11.94 20.93
C ASN A 1019 -5.98 12.26 22.01
N GLY A 1020 -5.58 12.67 23.21
CA GLY A 1020 -6.49 12.93 24.32
C GLY A 1020 -7.09 11.65 24.93
N LEU A 1021 -6.27 10.59 25.00
CA LEU A 1021 -6.66 9.23 25.40
C LEU A 1021 -5.78 8.62 26.52
N ASP A 1022 -4.62 9.21 26.88
CA ASP A 1022 -3.89 8.95 28.15
C ASP A 1022 -4.33 9.95 29.25
N ARG A 1023 -4.88 11.08 28.78
CA ARG A 1023 -5.57 12.14 29.54
C ARG A 1023 -6.58 12.80 28.63
N SER A 1024 -7.66 13.29 29.22
CA SER A 1024 -8.58 14.27 28.63
C SER A 1024 -7.83 15.57 28.24
N VAL A 1025 -8.53 16.50 27.59
CA VAL A 1025 -8.14 17.92 27.71
C VAL A 1025 -8.51 18.30 29.14
N ASP A 1026 -7.54 18.28 30.04
CA ASP A 1026 -7.74 18.47 31.50
C ASP A 1026 -7.84 19.96 31.91
N THR A 1027 -7.58 20.89 30.98
CA THR A 1027 -7.41 22.33 31.24
C THR A 1027 -8.66 23.13 30.81
N PRO A 1028 -9.36 23.80 31.73
CA PRO A 1028 -10.49 24.68 31.39
C PRO A 1028 -10.15 25.75 30.35
N THR A 1029 -10.90 25.78 29.26
CA THR A 1029 -10.59 26.59 28.06
C THR A 1029 -11.76 27.49 27.65
N ALA A 1030 -11.48 28.79 27.53
CA ALA A 1030 -12.38 29.76 26.92
C ALA A 1030 -11.98 30.08 25.47
N VAL A 1031 -12.97 30.29 24.60
CA VAL A 1031 -12.77 30.67 23.19
C VAL A 1031 -13.67 31.87 22.87
N LEU A 1032 -13.04 33.00 22.54
CA LEU A 1032 -13.73 34.23 22.17
C LEU A 1032 -13.57 34.43 20.66
N GLY A 1033 -14.69 34.43 19.93
CA GLY A 1033 -14.76 34.53 18.47
C GLY A 1033 -15.46 35.80 18.00
N ALA A 1034 -15.21 36.20 16.75
CA ALA A 1034 -15.87 37.34 16.10
C ALA A 1034 -16.85 36.86 15.04
N GLU A 1035 -17.99 37.55 14.91
CA GLU A 1035 -19.00 37.27 13.89
C GLU A 1035 -18.47 37.46 12.45
N ILE A 1036 -17.60 38.45 12.21
CA ILE A 1036 -17.12 38.86 10.89
C ILE A 1036 -15.64 38.46 10.65
N ASP A 1037 -15.20 37.32 11.20
CA ASP A 1037 -13.86 36.76 11.01
C ASP A 1037 -13.83 35.72 9.88
N LYS A 1038 -13.03 35.91 8.82
CA LYS A 1038 -12.91 34.92 7.71
C LYS A 1038 -11.73 33.96 7.88
N MET A 1039 -10.89 34.16 8.90
CA MET A 1039 -9.77 33.28 9.28
C MET A 1039 -10.19 32.24 10.33
N SER A 1040 -11.12 32.60 11.22
CA SER A 1040 -11.73 31.75 12.23
C SER A 1040 -13.24 32.03 12.37
N PRO A 1041 -14.04 31.66 11.35
CA PRO A 1041 -15.46 32.04 11.27
C PRO A 1041 -16.35 31.37 12.34
N PRO A 1042 -17.56 31.90 12.60
CA PRO A 1042 -18.51 31.37 13.58
C PRO A 1042 -18.76 29.86 13.52
N GLU A 1043 -18.77 29.25 12.33
CA GLU A 1043 -18.94 27.79 12.16
C GLU A 1043 -17.74 27.00 12.70
N LEU A 1044 -16.53 27.56 12.62
CA LEU A 1044 -15.32 26.96 13.18
C LEU A 1044 -15.29 27.13 14.70
N VAL A 1045 -15.73 28.28 15.22
CA VAL A 1045 -15.83 28.54 16.66
C VAL A 1045 -16.86 27.59 17.30
N LYS A 1046 -18.02 27.38 16.67
CA LYS A 1046 -19.03 26.38 17.10
C LYS A 1046 -18.54 24.93 16.97
N GLN A 1047 -17.62 24.64 16.04
CA GLN A 1047 -16.94 23.33 16.00
C GLN A 1047 -15.96 23.15 17.17
N PHE A 1048 -15.32 24.22 17.65
CA PHE A 1048 -14.50 24.14 18.87
C PHE A 1048 -15.36 23.91 20.12
N GLU A 1049 -16.50 24.60 20.23
CA GLU A 1049 -17.50 24.37 21.28
C GLU A 1049 -17.92 22.89 21.35
N GLN A 1050 -18.39 22.32 20.24
CA GLN A 1050 -18.80 20.91 20.15
C GLN A 1050 -17.69 19.90 20.52
N VAL A 1051 -16.42 20.25 20.31
CA VAL A 1051 -15.24 19.42 20.63
C VAL A 1051 -14.78 19.58 22.09
N LEU A 1052 -15.19 20.66 22.76
CA LEU A 1052 -14.93 20.91 24.18
C LEU A 1052 -16.06 20.34 25.04
N THR A 1053 -17.32 20.71 24.78
CA THR A 1053 -18.50 20.32 25.58
C THR A 1053 -18.78 18.81 25.56
N ALA A 1054 -18.23 18.06 24.59
CA ALA A 1054 -18.35 16.60 24.50
C ALA A 1054 -17.50 15.81 25.54
N LYS A 1055 -17.05 16.46 26.63
CA LYS A 1055 -16.16 15.89 27.66
C LYS A 1055 -16.74 16.11 29.06
N PRO A 1056 -17.11 15.04 29.80
CA PRO A 1056 -17.52 15.18 31.19
C PRO A 1056 -16.37 15.67 32.08
N GLY A 1057 -16.63 16.67 32.92
CA GLY A 1057 -15.74 17.07 34.02
C GLY A 1057 -14.65 18.10 33.71
N VAL A 1058 -14.67 18.76 32.55
CA VAL A 1058 -13.78 19.91 32.26
C VAL A 1058 -14.56 21.06 31.66
N ASP A 1059 -14.49 22.22 32.30
CA ASP A 1059 -15.26 23.39 31.92
C ASP A 1059 -14.76 24.05 30.63
N CYS A 1060 -15.71 24.50 29.81
CA CYS A 1060 -15.44 25.29 28.62
C CYS A 1060 -16.44 26.44 28.46
N PHE A 1061 -15.99 27.55 27.89
CA PHE A 1061 -16.81 28.72 27.59
C PHE A 1061 -16.53 29.18 26.16
N VAL A 1062 -17.57 29.31 25.35
CA VAL A 1062 -17.44 29.79 23.97
C VAL A 1062 -18.43 30.92 23.75
N LYS A 1063 -17.92 32.06 23.24
CA LYS A 1063 -18.72 33.26 22.99
C LYS A 1063 -18.32 33.88 21.66
N ILE A 1064 -19.32 34.24 20.87
CA ILE A 1064 -19.14 34.91 19.57
C ILE A 1064 -19.69 36.32 19.70
N PHE A 1065 -18.82 37.31 19.51
CA PHE A 1065 -19.15 38.72 19.64
C PHE A 1065 -19.73 39.24 18.31
N PRO A 1066 -20.90 39.91 18.33
CA PRO A 1066 -21.55 40.41 17.13
C PRO A 1066 -20.84 41.65 16.57
N LYS A 1067 -21.01 41.91 15.27
CA LYS A 1067 -20.55 43.11 14.54
C LYS A 1067 -19.03 43.40 14.55
N VAL A 1068 -18.21 42.51 15.12
CA VAL A 1068 -16.73 42.66 15.20
C VAL A 1068 -16.00 41.73 14.23
N SER A 1069 -14.74 42.08 13.92
CA SER A 1069 -13.89 41.41 12.92
C SER A 1069 -12.55 40.93 13.51
N HIS A 1070 -11.77 40.19 12.72
CA HIS A 1070 -10.52 39.55 13.15
C HIS A 1070 -9.52 40.51 13.84
N GLY A 1071 -9.24 40.29 15.12
CA GLY A 1071 -8.33 41.12 15.92
C GLY A 1071 -8.98 42.22 16.77
N TRP A 1072 -10.32 42.32 16.82
CA TRP A 1072 -11.04 43.35 17.58
C TRP A 1072 -10.61 43.52 19.04
N THR A 1073 -10.20 42.45 19.74
CA THR A 1073 -9.79 42.53 21.16
C THR A 1073 -8.44 43.19 21.41
N VAL A 1074 -7.61 43.37 20.38
CA VAL A 1074 -6.27 43.97 20.47
C VAL A 1074 -6.02 45.11 19.49
N ARG A 1075 -6.81 45.24 18.41
CA ARG A 1075 -6.59 46.21 17.31
C ARG A 1075 -7.78 47.13 17.05
N PHE A 1076 -8.67 47.29 18.04
CA PHE A 1076 -9.70 48.33 18.02
C PHE A 1076 -9.06 49.72 18.21
N ASN A 1077 -9.66 50.73 17.58
CA ASN A 1077 -9.34 52.13 17.77
C ASN A 1077 -10.21 52.70 18.91
N PRO A 1078 -9.66 53.48 19.85
CA PRO A 1078 -10.46 54.18 20.87
C PRO A 1078 -11.54 55.13 20.30
N LYS A 1079 -11.50 55.45 19.01
CA LYS A 1079 -12.50 56.23 18.25
C LYS A 1079 -13.42 55.39 17.35
N ASP A 1080 -13.34 54.05 17.40
CA ASP A 1080 -14.32 53.19 16.72
C ASP A 1080 -15.72 53.38 17.33
N ALA A 1081 -16.76 52.91 16.62
CA ALA A 1081 -18.12 52.90 17.14
C ALA A 1081 -18.17 52.23 18.52
N GLU A 1082 -18.91 52.83 19.45
CA GLU A 1082 -18.97 52.47 20.87
C GLU A 1082 -19.20 50.96 21.13
N THR A 1083 -19.98 50.33 20.26
CA THR A 1083 -20.23 48.88 20.24
C THR A 1083 -18.98 48.00 20.06
N VAL A 1084 -18.00 48.43 19.26
CA VAL A 1084 -16.75 47.68 19.02
C VAL A 1084 -15.83 47.77 20.24
N LYS A 1085 -15.72 48.96 20.83
CA LYS A 1085 -14.98 49.19 22.08
C LYS A 1085 -15.60 48.39 23.23
N ALA A 1086 -16.92 48.46 23.41
CA ALA A 1086 -17.64 47.70 24.43
C ALA A 1086 -17.44 46.18 24.26
N ALA A 1087 -17.52 45.65 23.03
CA ALA A 1087 -17.29 44.23 22.75
C ALA A 1087 -15.83 43.78 23.00
N ALA A 1088 -14.84 44.68 22.85
CA ALA A 1088 -13.45 44.40 23.23
C ALA A 1088 -13.27 44.40 24.76
N GLU A 1089 -13.84 45.39 25.46
CA GLU A 1089 -13.78 45.51 26.91
C GLU A 1089 -14.52 44.36 27.63
N GLU A 1090 -15.66 43.93 27.10
CA GLU A 1090 -16.43 42.75 27.51
C GLU A 1090 -15.61 41.45 27.32
N ALA A 1091 -14.97 41.27 26.16
CA ALA A 1091 -14.10 40.12 25.91
C ALA A 1091 -12.89 40.05 26.86
N HIS A 1092 -12.34 41.21 27.27
CA HIS A 1092 -11.31 41.25 28.32
C HIS A 1092 -11.87 40.87 29.69
N GLN A 1093 -13.11 41.25 30.00
CA GLN A 1093 -13.75 40.91 31.27
C GLN A 1093 -14.09 39.41 31.35
N ASP A 1094 -14.58 38.80 30.26
CA ASP A 1094 -14.79 37.35 30.18
C ASP A 1094 -13.49 36.57 30.37
N MET A 1095 -12.37 37.06 29.79
CA MET A 1095 -11.04 36.50 30.02
C MET A 1095 -10.61 36.56 31.50
N LEU A 1096 -10.84 37.70 32.16
CA LEU A 1096 -10.54 37.87 33.60
C LEU A 1096 -11.41 36.97 34.48
N ASN A 1097 -12.70 36.87 34.17
CA ASN A 1097 -13.66 36.00 34.86
C ASN A 1097 -13.25 34.52 34.73
N TRP A 1098 -12.80 34.09 33.53
CA TRP A 1098 -12.33 32.73 33.29
C TRP A 1098 -11.09 32.38 34.12
N PHE A 1099 -10.12 33.31 34.18
CA PHE A 1099 -8.93 33.13 35.02
C PHE A 1099 -9.26 33.14 36.51
N ALA A 1100 -10.17 34.01 36.96
CA ALA A 1100 -10.59 34.07 38.36
C ALA A 1100 -11.33 32.81 38.83
N LYS A 1101 -11.97 32.07 37.92
CA LYS A 1101 -12.66 30.80 38.22
C LYS A 1101 -11.74 29.57 38.26
N HIS A 1102 -10.58 29.63 37.60
CA HIS A 1102 -9.76 28.45 37.32
C HIS A 1102 -8.28 28.55 37.73
N LEU A 1103 -7.86 29.67 38.33
CA LEU A 1103 -6.49 29.89 38.82
C LEU A 1103 -6.40 30.43 40.25
N LYS A 1104 -7.50 31.00 40.77
CA LYS A 1104 -7.69 31.42 42.17
C LYS A 1104 -8.54 30.36 42.88
#